data_AF-A8WPR9-F1
#
_entry.id   AF-A8WPR9-F1
#
_cell.length_a   1.000
_cell.length_b   1.000
_cell.length_c   1.000
_cell.angle_alpha   90.00
_cell.angle_beta   90.00
_cell.angle_gamma   90.00
#
_symmetry.space_group_name_H-M   'P 1'
#
loop_
_entity.id
_entity.type
_entity.pdbx_description
1 polymer ?
#
loop_
_entity_poly.entity_id
_entity_poly.type
_entity_poly.pdbx_seq_one_letter_code
_entity_poly.pdbx_strand_id
1 'polypeptide(L)'
;MRPKLISISIVFSFLVPIVQSQQEQACDLNCHFEESYLSSETLKKWPKTCKIVCGNLIINEKSDLTDYEWTVNFWKLEELKGFLRVQNSSLTSLNFLENLRRSQCEGGEFGEFVVADNPNLTDIERLRLFRNSDGCTWRIVRNPRLDTTSYEFLIWINLENYGNLKDYGAGCSNVRITSESLPYYSNCTSINDGYEGKAVKISKISSSMNLTGFLKLRKIAGGIEVSNTDLEDLSFMKNLKVLDVSGGIMGGATIELQNSPNLKRLGWDSITILPTTLSLNFTNNHPEFCLTMEEAQKFAKVGPYFPNDDKILLCPNLTRADGQKVCKFDGFGNFETGCRQVVGDVIVDEDNEKDVWMLENVTHIYGSLIIRDTRELVNLNFLSSLRSVMRLTKDEDQIIRILSNKKLEKVIFPKMKTKPFPFGDDNFIDIDGNSLEIFKVQKECMLIRAMTKAKVKYNGKSCNEFVISNNSELAQYKTLSELYSEVECVWHISNNPKMNLNNFCTDTFSEMYKANLKYYGNMGGCECVNVYITPESLPYYTNCTHITGGDQGVLKIANLTDSLNLSGLLSLKKVEGNIEIFENQVSNLSFLSNLENVSKDYLSIYNLTHIHNNPDLKRLGWDSIKFQDYQKFDAFQKMVSKFDIYTVSIHDNHPDFCLTTRELQTFAENDVYVYNLEAKLCADLERKDGEKICNFVDLTSLDLKCQHLIGEVNINNENEDYSWKLENITNIYGSIVVQYTEKLTDLNFLRNLRAVASLNFGNILREIVISEKKEFPDGPPSIQINHNRMLQTVTLPNMKVPPFPKFKSGVIEINGNSMEIFKYLKDCLLFQTQTKSSVKYNGKSCKKLPVAPGKQPVKDTDYEDEYEVEPSGNLSYSASLIISLLMILVAL
;
A
#
# COMPACT_ATOMS: atom_id res chain seq x y z
N MET A 1 -13.05 -3.99 48.92
CA MET A 1 -13.58 -2.66 49.30
C MET A 1 -14.13 -1.99 48.04
N ARG A 2 -15.41 -1.62 48.06
CA ARG A 2 -16.05 -0.69 47.08
C ARG A 2 -15.87 0.75 47.59
N PRO A 3 -15.91 1.75 46.70
CA PRO A 3 -17.16 2.52 46.45
C PRO A 3 -17.40 2.69 44.93
N LYS A 4 -18.56 2.46 44.30
CA LYS A 4 -19.91 3.09 44.34
C LYS A 4 -19.93 4.62 44.40
N LEU A 5 -20.24 5.27 43.26
CA LEU A 5 -21.21 6.39 43.15
C LEU A 5 -21.63 6.57 41.66
N ILE A 6 -22.85 6.16 41.29
CA ILE A 6 -24.08 6.94 40.97
C ILE A 6 -24.15 7.42 39.50
N SER A 7 -25.14 6.87 38.80
CA SER A 7 -25.68 7.27 37.50
C SER A 7 -26.84 8.23 37.71
N ILE A 8 -26.86 9.36 36.99
CA ILE A 8 -28.06 10.11 36.60
C ILE A 8 -27.82 10.69 35.19
N SER A 9 -28.59 10.20 34.22
CA SER A 9 -28.76 10.77 32.88
C SER A 9 -29.82 11.87 32.90
N ILE A 10 -29.59 13.02 32.23
CA ILE A 10 -30.63 13.77 31.48
C ILE A 10 -30.00 14.44 30.24
N VAL A 11 -30.70 14.22 29.13
CA VAL A 11 -30.47 14.54 27.70
C VAL A 11 -30.79 16.01 27.37
N PHE A 12 -30.08 16.63 26.41
CA PHE A 12 -30.59 17.51 25.32
C PHE A 12 -29.37 17.94 24.45
N SER A 13 -29.04 17.27 23.34
CA SER A 13 -29.61 17.33 21.96
C SER A 13 -29.08 18.47 21.09
N PHE A 14 -28.71 18.08 19.86
CA PHE A 14 -28.40 18.83 18.62
C PHE A 14 -26.96 19.36 18.50
N LEU A 15 -26.07 18.64 17.78
CA LEU A 15 -25.92 18.60 16.30
C LEU A 15 -25.54 19.97 15.74
N VAL A 16 -24.39 20.06 15.05
CA VAL A 16 -24.33 20.32 13.59
C VAL A 16 -22.86 20.15 13.09
N PRO A 17 -22.65 19.74 11.82
CA PRO A 17 -21.61 18.79 11.40
C PRO A 17 -20.42 19.40 10.62
N ILE A 18 -19.51 18.52 10.20
CA ILE A 18 -18.22 18.78 9.53
C ILE A 18 -18.31 18.22 8.09
N VAL A 19 -18.66 19.03 7.08
CA VAL A 19 -18.85 18.70 5.63
C VAL A 19 -17.55 18.47 4.86
N GLN A 20 -17.26 17.31 4.25
CA GLN A 20 -16.01 17.05 3.49
C GLN A 20 -16.19 17.43 2.01
N SER A 21 -15.11 17.81 1.33
CA SER A 21 -15.13 18.50 0.05
C SER A 21 -14.84 17.55 -1.12
N GLN A 22 -15.85 17.21 -1.90
CA GLN A 22 -15.70 17.09 -3.35
C GLN A 22 -15.69 18.52 -3.92
N GLN A 23 -15.09 18.82 -5.09
CA GLN A 23 -15.45 20.05 -5.83
C GLN A 23 -16.85 19.86 -6.43
N GLU A 24 -17.78 19.58 -5.54
CA GLU A 24 -19.17 19.39 -5.79
C GLU A 24 -19.73 20.75 -6.18
N GLN A 25 -20.50 20.79 -7.26
CA GLN A 25 -21.37 21.92 -7.55
C GLN A 25 -22.24 22.14 -6.30
N ALA A 26 -21.82 23.05 -5.42
CA ALA A 26 -22.48 23.27 -4.14
C ALA A 26 -23.96 23.47 -4.44
N CYS A 27 -24.84 22.78 -3.73
CA CYS A 27 -26.26 23.02 -3.94
C CYS A 27 -26.51 24.50 -3.75
N ASP A 28 -27.28 25.09 -4.67
CA ASP A 28 -27.77 26.44 -4.43
C ASP A 28 -28.44 26.48 -3.05
N LEU A 29 -28.31 27.60 -2.33
CA LEU A 29 -28.91 27.75 -1.01
C LEU A 29 -30.42 27.42 -1.00
N ASN A 30 -31.11 27.70 -2.11
CA ASN A 30 -32.54 27.40 -2.28
C ASN A 30 -32.85 25.93 -2.64
N CYS A 31 -31.83 25.10 -2.80
CA CYS A 31 -31.93 23.68 -3.14
C CYS A 31 -31.51 22.76 -1.99
N HIS A 32 -31.56 23.26 -0.75
CA HIS A 32 -31.37 22.46 0.45
C HIS A 32 -32.72 21.98 0.99
N PHE A 33 -32.76 20.73 1.43
CA PHE A 33 -33.89 20.14 2.11
C PHE A 33 -33.43 19.58 3.46
N GLU A 34 -33.78 20.26 4.54
CA GLU A 34 -33.30 19.96 5.89
C GLU A 34 -34.18 18.96 6.65
N GLU A 35 -35.38 18.68 6.14
CA GLU A 35 -36.32 17.77 6.76
C GLU A 35 -35.90 16.31 6.50
N SER A 36 -35.96 15.46 7.53
CA SER A 36 -35.50 14.08 7.41
C SER A 36 -36.48 13.16 6.66
N TYR A 37 -37.75 13.55 6.52
CA TYR A 37 -38.79 12.78 5.84
C TYR A 37 -39.78 13.67 5.07
N LEU A 38 -40.45 13.08 4.08
CA LEU A 38 -41.46 13.76 3.27
C LEU A 38 -42.87 13.46 3.77
N SER A 39 -43.68 14.50 3.93
CA SER A 39 -45.12 14.48 4.16
C SER A 39 -45.76 15.68 3.47
N SER A 40 -47.09 15.77 3.42
CA SER A 40 -47.81 16.93 2.88
C SER A 40 -47.42 18.23 3.59
N GLU A 41 -46.94 18.16 4.83
CA GLU A 41 -46.40 19.31 5.57
C GLU A 41 -44.97 19.67 5.14
N THR A 42 -44.04 18.71 5.14
CA THR A 42 -42.63 18.99 4.81
C THR A 42 -42.40 19.22 3.32
N LEU A 43 -43.28 18.69 2.46
CA LEU A 43 -43.30 18.95 1.02
C LEU A 43 -43.43 20.44 0.68
N LYS A 44 -44.01 21.26 1.57
CA LYS A 44 -44.07 22.72 1.41
C LYS A 44 -42.68 23.36 1.39
N LYS A 45 -41.69 22.71 2.01
CA LYS A 45 -40.28 23.14 2.06
C LYS A 45 -39.43 22.46 0.98
N TRP A 46 -40.00 21.54 0.20
CA TRP A 46 -39.28 20.83 -0.86
C TRP A 46 -38.93 21.78 -2.01
N PRO A 47 -37.66 21.81 -2.48
CA PRO A 47 -37.22 22.72 -3.53
C PRO A 47 -37.61 22.23 -4.94
N LYS A 48 -38.90 22.34 -5.29
CA LYS A 48 -39.54 21.80 -6.52
C LYS A 48 -38.89 22.21 -7.85
N THR A 49 -38.13 23.30 -7.86
CA THR A 49 -37.49 23.83 -9.08
C THR A 49 -36.08 23.31 -9.32
N CYS A 50 -35.47 22.67 -8.32
CA CYS A 50 -34.07 22.28 -8.33
C CYS A 50 -33.83 20.94 -9.02
N LYS A 51 -32.73 20.87 -9.77
CA LYS A 51 -32.23 19.62 -10.37
C LYS A 51 -31.33 18.84 -9.43
N ILE A 52 -30.51 19.56 -8.67
CA ILE A 52 -29.62 19.04 -7.66
C ILE A 52 -30.18 19.50 -6.31
N VAL A 53 -30.45 18.57 -5.39
CA VAL A 53 -30.99 18.87 -4.06
C VAL A 53 -30.05 18.33 -3.00
N CYS A 54 -29.62 19.15 -2.04
CA CYS A 54 -28.79 18.72 -0.92
C CYS A 54 -29.67 18.41 0.29
N GLY A 55 -29.55 17.20 0.80
CA GLY A 55 -30.40 16.72 1.88
C GLY A 55 -30.51 15.21 1.86
N ASN A 56 -30.80 14.67 3.04
CA ASN A 56 -31.07 13.25 3.21
C ASN A 56 -32.57 12.98 3.06
N LEU A 57 -32.93 11.95 2.31
CA LEU A 57 -34.31 11.63 2.02
C LEU A 57 -34.71 10.29 2.61
N ILE A 58 -35.62 10.33 3.59
CA ILE A 58 -36.29 9.13 4.13
C ILE A 58 -37.75 9.18 3.74
N ILE A 59 -38.21 8.14 3.05
CA ILE A 59 -39.61 7.90 2.73
C ILE A 59 -40.08 6.72 3.58
N ASN A 60 -41.10 6.94 4.41
CA ASN A 60 -41.53 5.93 5.38
C ASN A 60 -43.03 6.01 5.71
N GLU A 61 -43.46 5.41 6.82
CA GLU A 61 -44.85 5.39 7.26
C GLU A 61 -45.45 6.77 7.55
N LYS A 62 -44.61 7.80 7.70
CA LYS A 62 -45.03 9.20 7.90
C LYS A 62 -45.27 9.94 6.58
N SER A 63 -44.95 9.32 5.44
CA SER A 63 -45.15 9.90 4.13
C SER A 63 -46.56 9.67 3.62
N ASP A 64 -47.37 10.73 3.66
CA ASP A 64 -48.79 10.77 3.32
C ASP A 64 -49.07 11.34 1.92
N LEU A 65 -48.04 11.52 1.10
CA LEU A 65 -48.15 12.07 -0.25
C LEU A 65 -48.84 11.09 -1.21
N THR A 66 -49.70 11.65 -2.06
CA THR A 66 -50.33 10.92 -3.18
C THR A 66 -49.35 10.66 -4.33
N ASP A 67 -49.63 9.68 -5.19
CA ASP A 67 -48.81 9.37 -6.38
C ASP A 67 -48.61 10.60 -7.30
N TYR A 68 -49.63 11.44 -7.40
CA TYR A 68 -49.57 12.69 -8.16
C TYR A 68 -48.58 13.70 -7.53
N GLU A 69 -48.62 13.85 -6.20
CA GLU A 69 -47.71 14.73 -5.49
C GLU A 69 -46.26 14.23 -5.56
N TRP A 70 -46.02 12.93 -5.45
CA TRP A 70 -44.69 12.37 -5.70
C TRP A 70 -44.17 12.72 -7.10
N THR A 71 -44.98 12.49 -8.12
CA THR A 71 -44.55 12.69 -9.51
C THR A 71 -44.27 14.17 -9.81
N VAL A 72 -45.19 15.07 -9.47
CA VAL A 72 -45.09 16.50 -9.85
C VAL A 72 -44.08 17.27 -9.02
N ASN A 73 -43.70 16.79 -7.84
CA ASN A 73 -42.71 17.50 -7.01
C ASN A 73 -41.28 16.98 -7.23
N PHE A 74 -41.11 15.75 -7.73
CA PHE A 74 -39.79 15.11 -7.90
C PHE A 74 -39.32 15.03 -9.36
N TRP A 75 -40.17 15.39 -10.34
CA TRP A 75 -39.80 15.24 -11.76
C TRP A 75 -38.53 15.99 -12.20
N LYS A 76 -38.13 17.08 -11.53
CA LYS A 76 -36.89 17.80 -11.86
C LYS A 76 -35.65 17.23 -11.19
N LEU A 77 -35.81 16.39 -10.16
CA LEU A 77 -34.71 15.87 -9.38
C LEU A 77 -33.86 14.93 -10.26
N GLU A 78 -32.65 15.39 -10.59
CA GLU A 78 -31.65 14.64 -11.35
C GLU A 78 -30.54 14.11 -10.42
N GLU A 79 -30.24 14.83 -9.33
CA GLU A 79 -29.18 14.47 -8.39
C GLU A 79 -29.56 14.78 -6.93
N LEU A 80 -29.36 13.79 -6.06
CA LEU A 80 -29.55 13.93 -4.61
C LEU A 80 -28.21 13.98 -3.87
N LYS A 81 -27.94 15.17 -3.34
CA LYS A 81 -26.89 15.62 -2.44
C LYS A 81 -26.93 14.99 -1.05
N GLY A 82 -27.05 13.67 -0.94
CA GLY A 82 -27.30 12.96 0.33
C GLY A 82 -27.91 11.57 0.11
N PHE A 83 -28.17 10.85 1.21
CA PHE A 83 -28.67 9.46 1.12
C PHE A 83 -30.16 9.39 0.79
N LEU A 84 -30.58 8.30 0.17
CA LEU A 84 -31.98 7.97 -0.10
C LEU A 84 -32.36 6.63 0.55
N ARG A 85 -33.41 6.65 1.38
CA ARG A 85 -33.98 5.47 2.02
C ARG A 85 -35.48 5.43 1.85
N VAL A 86 -36.00 4.33 1.33
CA VAL A 86 -37.44 4.04 1.26
C VAL A 86 -37.70 2.84 2.15
N GLN A 87 -38.26 3.08 3.34
CA GLN A 87 -38.43 2.05 4.35
C GLN A 87 -39.77 2.13 5.06
N ASN A 88 -40.46 1.00 5.27
CA ASN A 88 -41.79 0.97 5.91
C ASN A 88 -42.85 1.86 5.23
N SER A 89 -42.73 2.12 3.93
CA SER A 89 -43.67 2.97 3.20
C SER A 89 -44.88 2.18 2.67
N SER A 90 -45.96 2.90 2.38
CA SER A 90 -47.13 2.36 1.68
C SER A 90 -47.01 2.39 0.15
N LEU A 91 -45.84 2.80 -0.39
CA LEU A 91 -45.63 2.95 -1.83
C LEU A 91 -45.76 1.61 -2.56
N THR A 92 -46.35 1.65 -3.76
CA THR A 92 -46.43 0.52 -4.69
C THR A 92 -45.32 0.54 -5.73
N SER A 93 -44.72 1.71 -5.97
CA SER A 93 -43.67 1.92 -6.99
C SER A 93 -42.75 3.10 -6.65
N LEU A 94 -41.51 3.06 -7.15
CA LEU A 94 -40.54 4.17 -7.09
C LEU A 94 -40.48 5.01 -8.38
N ASN A 95 -41.51 4.93 -9.24
CA ASN A 95 -41.50 5.56 -10.56
C ASN A 95 -41.34 7.08 -10.55
N PHE A 96 -41.70 7.76 -9.47
CA PHE A 96 -41.48 9.20 -9.33
C PHE A 96 -39.99 9.60 -9.31
N LEU A 97 -39.07 8.65 -9.14
CA LEU A 97 -37.61 8.83 -9.23
C LEU A 97 -37.05 8.63 -10.64
N GLU A 98 -37.90 8.56 -11.68
CA GLU A 98 -37.48 8.27 -13.07
C GLU A 98 -36.37 9.18 -13.62
N ASN A 99 -36.27 10.42 -13.13
CA ASN A 99 -35.22 11.36 -13.54
C ASN A 99 -34.00 11.38 -12.63
N LEU A 100 -34.05 10.71 -11.47
CA LEU A 100 -32.91 10.62 -10.57
C LEU A 100 -31.80 9.80 -11.25
N ARG A 101 -30.65 10.43 -11.43
CA ARG A 101 -29.46 9.84 -12.05
C ARG A 101 -28.36 9.59 -11.04
N ARG A 102 -28.24 10.45 -10.03
CA ARG A 102 -27.16 10.37 -9.04
C ARG A 102 -27.64 10.60 -7.62
N SER A 103 -27.04 9.88 -6.67
CA SER A 103 -27.04 10.32 -5.27
C SER A 103 -25.69 10.08 -4.62
N GLN A 104 -25.38 10.87 -3.59
CA GLN A 104 -24.24 10.64 -2.71
C GLN A 104 -24.56 9.62 -1.62
N CYS A 105 -23.53 8.94 -1.14
CA CYS A 105 -23.60 8.04 0.02
C CYS A 105 -22.64 8.55 1.11
N GLU A 106 -22.98 9.62 1.83
CA GLU A 106 -22.14 10.07 2.95
C GLU A 106 -22.53 9.37 4.27
N GLY A 107 -21.58 8.61 4.85
CA GLY A 107 -21.39 8.50 6.30
C GLY A 107 -21.91 7.25 7.04
N GLY A 108 -21.00 6.32 7.35
CA GLY A 108 -21.17 5.26 8.37
C GLY A 108 -20.96 3.83 7.85
N GLU A 109 -20.96 2.82 8.73
CA GLU A 109 -20.71 1.38 8.48
C GLU A 109 -21.53 0.74 7.31
N PHE A 110 -22.46 1.50 6.72
CA PHE A 110 -23.41 1.09 5.68
C PHE A 110 -23.72 2.26 4.74
N GLY A 111 -22.76 2.69 3.90
CA GLY A 111 -22.96 3.71 2.84
C GLY A 111 -23.97 3.26 1.77
N GLU A 112 -25.24 3.13 2.14
CA GLU A 112 -26.25 2.34 1.45
C GLU A 112 -27.39 3.16 0.86
N PHE A 113 -27.80 2.78 -0.36
CA PHE A 113 -29.14 3.07 -0.88
C PHE A 113 -30.10 2.00 -0.36
N VAL A 114 -31.15 2.38 0.38
CA VAL A 114 -32.02 1.41 1.07
C VAL A 114 -33.43 1.43 0.51
N VAL A 115 -33.93 0.26 0.12
CA VAL A 115 -35.35 -0.01 -0.19
C VAL A 115 -35.77 -1.22 0.65
N ALA A 116 -36.31 -0.97 1.84
CA ALA A 116 -36.53 -2.01 2.84
C ALA A 116 -37.96 -2.05 3.38
N ASP A 117 -38.50 -3.23 3.70
CA ASP A 117 -39.73 -3.34 4.50
C ASP A 117 -40.95 -2.62 3.91
N ASN A 118 -41.07 -2.53 2.57
CA ASN A 118 -42.22 -1.90 1.91
C ASN A 118 -43.23 -2.99 1.49
N PRO A 119 -44.31 -3.23 2.25
CA PRO A 119 -45.20 -4.39 2.05
C PRO A 119 -45.98 -4.37 0.73
N ASN A 120 -46.13 -3.20 0.12
CA ASN A 120 -46.91 -3.00 -1.11
C ASN A 120 -46.05 -2.76 -2.36
N LEU A 121 -44.72 -2.62 -2.21
CA LEU A 121 -43.84 -2.26 -3.31
C LEU A 121 -43.72 -3.41 -4.32
N THR A 122 -43.98 -3.12 -5.59
CA THR A 122 -43.93 -4.10 -6.69
C THR A 122 -42.99 -3.72 -7.83
N ASP A 123 -42.55 -2.46 -7.91
CA ASP A 123 -41.81 -1.95 -9.07
C ASP A 123 -40.71 -0.94 -8.71
N ILE A 124 -39.50 -1.18 -9.22
CA ILE A 124 -38.32 -0.31 -9.11
C ILE A 124 -37.64 -0.05 -10.47
N GLU A 125 -38.25 -0.41 -11.60
CA GLU A 125 -37.65 -0.37 -12.95
C GLU A 125 -37.03 0.99 -13.30
N ARG A 126 -37.65 2.07 -12.82
CA ARG A 126 -37.22 3.44 -13.11
C ARG A 126 -35.89 3.84 -12.44
N LEU A 127 -35.35 2.99 -11.57
CA LEU A 127 -33.98 3.13 -11.05
C LEU A 127 -32.89 2.64 -12.01
N ARG A 128 -33.21 2.10 -13.18
CA ARG A 128 -32.19 1.57 -14.13
C ARG A 128 -31.12 2.59 -14.57
N LEU A 129 -31.44 3.88 -14.51
CA LEU A 129 -30.52 4.98 -14.88
C LEU A 129 -29.87 5.64 -13.65
N PHE A 130 -30.24 5.19 -12.45
CA PHE A 130 -29.71 5.68 -11.20
C PHE A 130 -28.33 5.04 -10.96
N ARG A 131 -27.33 5.89 -10.75
CA ARG A 131 -25.96 5.53 -10.40
C ARG A 131 -25.58 6.24 -9.12
N ASN A 132 -25.00 5.54 -8.17
CA ASN A 132 -24.42 6.15 -6.98
C ASN A 132 -22.90 6.28 -7.12
N SER A 133 -22.25 6.94 -6.16
CA SER A 133 -20.78 6.99 -6.09
C SER A 133 -20.19 5.58 -5.99
N ASP A 134 -19.00 5.38 -6.56
CA ASP A 134 -18.30 4.09 -6.56
C ASP A 134 -18.16 3.53 -5.12
N GLY A 135 -18.57 2.28 -4.90
CA GLY A 135 -18.47 1.59 -3.60
C GLY A 135 -19.73 1.59 -2.71
N CYS A 136 -20.85 2.15 -3.14
CA CYS A 136 -22.10 2.12 -2.37
C CYS A 136 -22.90 0.80 -2.54
N THR A 137 -23.36 0.21 -1.44
CA THR A 137 -24.25 -0.96 -1.47
C THR A 137 -25.73 -0.57 -1.67
N TRP A 138 -26.42 -1.20 -2.62
CA TRP A 138 -27.86 -1.13 -2.76
C TRP A 138 -28.49 -2.23 -1.93
N ARG A 139 -29.27 -1.87 -0.93
CA ARG A 139 -29.95 -2.79 -0.02
C ARG A 139 -31.44 -2.83 -0.34
N ILE A 140 -31.85 -3.81 -1.12
CA ILE A 140 -33.24 -4.02 -1.53
C ILE A 140 -33.78 -5.26 -0.80
N VAL A 141 -34.39 -5.07 0.36
CA VAL A 141 -34.66 -6.19 1.29
C VAL A 141 -36.08 -6.18 1.82
N ARG A 142 -36.65 -7.36 2.08
CA ARG A 142 -37.96 -7.52 2.74
C ARG A 142 -39.11 -6.74 2.09
N ASN A 143 -39.14 -6.68 0.76
CA ASN A 143 -40.26 -6.16 0.00
C ASN A 143 -41.08 -7.35 -0.56
N PRO A 144 -42.07 -7.88 0.18
CA PRO A 144 -42.68 -9.19 -0.08
C PRO A 144 -43.46 -9.30 -1.40
N ARG A 145 -43.67 -8.18 -2.11
CA ARG A 145 -44.34 -8.12 -3.42
C ARG A 145 -43.42 -7.71 -4.57
N LEU A 146 -42.13 -7.45 -4.31
CA LEU A 146 -41.17 -7.01 -5.31
C LEU A 146 -40.43 -8.21 -5.91
N ASP A 147 -40.52 -8.39 -7.23
CA ASP A 147 -39.71 -9.36 -7.97
C ASP A 147 -38.49 -8.63 -8.56
N THR A 148 -37.29 -8.97 -8.09
CA THR A 148 -36.05 -8.33 -8.56
C THR A 148 -35.34 -9.12 -9.66
N THR A 149 -35.86 -10.28 -10.06
CA THR A 149 -35.17 -11.18 -11.00
C THR A 149 -35.14 -10.65 -12.44
N SER A 150 -36.05 -9.76 -12.79
CA SER A 150 -36.18 -9.19 -14.14
C SER A 150 -35.28 -7.99 -14.41
N TYR A 151 -34.58 -7.47 -13.41
CA TYR A 151 -33.85 -6.21 -13.51
C TYR A 151 -32.35 -6.42 -13.83
N GLU A 152 -32.00 -6.43 -15.11
CA GLU A 152 -30.60 -6.64 -15.57
C GLU A 152 -29.61 -5.60 -15.03
N PHE A 153 -30.06 -4.37 -14.77
CA PHE A 153 -29.19 -3.31 -14.25
C PHE A 153 -28.62 -3.62 -12.86
N LEU A 154 -29.25 -4.54 -12.11
CA LEU A 154 -28.78 -4.99 -10.81
C LEU A 154 -27.46 -5.79 -10.88
N ILE A 155 -27.04 -6.26 -12.06
CA ILE A 155 -25.77 -6.97 -12.28
C ILE A 155 -24.57 -6.08 -11.98
N TRP A 156 -24.69 -4.78 -12.23
CA TRP A 156 -23.56 -3.85 -12.29
C TRP A 156 -23.40 -3.01 -11.02
N ILE A 157 -24.15 -3.34 -9.96
CA ILE A 157 -24.15 -2.62 -8.69
C ILE A 157 -23.76 -3.55 -7.55
N ASN A 158 -23.27 -2.99 -6.45
CA ASN A 158 -23.08 -3.75 -5.22
C ASN A 158 -24.45 -3.99 -4.55
N LEU A 159 -25.11 -5.12 -4.83
CA LEU A 159 -26.47 -5.41 -4.38
C LEU A 159 -26.49 -6.33 -3.15
N GLU A 160 -27.19 -5.93 -2.09
CA GLU A 160 -27.72 -6.82 -1.04
C GLU A 160 -29.24 -6.96 -1.26
N ASN A 161 -29.71 -8.16 -1.60
CA ASN A 161 -31.12 -8.42 -1.78
C ASN A 161 -31.57 -9.74 -1.14
N TYR A 162 -32.53 -9.65 -0.24
CA TYR A 162 -33.12 -10.81 0.43
C TYR A 162 -34.53 -10.52 0.93
N GLY A 163 -35.37 -11.55 0.98
CA GLY A 163 -36.72 -11.45 1.56
C GLY A 163 -37.71 -10.67 0.68
N ASN A 164 -37.38 -10.46 -0.60
CA ASN A 164 -38.32 -9.95 -1.58
C ASN A 164 -39.20 -11.10 -2.14
N LEU A 165 -40.16 -10.80 -3.03
CA LEU A 165 -40.99 -11.84 -3.65
C LEU A 165 -40.11 -12.85 -4.43
N LYS A 166 -39.15 -12.33 -5.19
CA LYS A 166 -38.03 -13.09 -5.75
C LYS A 166 -36.78 -12.22 -5.80
N ASP A 167 -35.65 -12.86 -5.56
CA ASP A 167 -34.35 -12.21 -5.43
C ASP A 167 -33.49 -12.46 -6.67
N TYR A 168 -32.88 -11.39 -7.20
CA TYR A 168 -31.83 -11.46 -8.21
C TYR A 168 -30.73 -12.46 -7.78
N GLY A 169 -30.18 -13.22 -8.73
CA GLY A 169 -29.20 -14.27 -8.42
C GLY A 169 -29.74 -15.39 -7.50
N ALA A 170 -31.06 -15.57 -7.46
CA ALA A 170 -31.76 -16.45 -6.50
C ALA A 170 -31.49 -16.12 -5.02
N GLY A 171 -31.07 -14.88 -4.72
CA GLY A 171 -30.69 -14.43 -3.38
C GLY A 171 -29.33 -14.91 -2.89
N CYS A 172 -28.47 -15.41 -3.79
CA CYS A 172 -27.15 -15.95 -3.45
C CYS A 172 -26.01 -15.17 -4.12
N SER A 173 -26.14 -13.84 -4.21
CA SER A 173 -25.10 -12.92 -4.69
C SER A 173 -24.76 -11.92 -3.58
N ASN A 174 -23.48 -11.55 -3.43
CA ASN A 174 -23.00 -10.60 -2.39
C ASN A 174 -23.58 -10.88 -1.00
N VAL A 175 -23.42 -12.10 -0.51
CA VAL A 175 -24.06 -12.55 0.73
C VAL A 175 -23.45 -11.85 1.94
N ARG A 176 -24.24 -11.01 2.61
CA ARG A 176 -23.86 -10.30 3.85
C ARG A 176 -24.61 -10.93 5.03
N ILE A 177 -23.92 -11.72 5.84
CA ILE A 177 -24.54 -12.50 6.92
C ILE A 177 -24.57 -11.66 8.19
N THR A 178 -25.80 -11.32 8.59
CA THR A 178 -26.17 -10.72 9.87
C THR A 178 -27.27 -11.58 10.52
N SER A 179 -27.63 -11.29 11.77
CA SER A 179 -28.76 -11.97 12.43
C SER A 179 -30.08 -11.83 11.65
N GLU A 180 -30.25 -10.74 10.90
CA GLU A 180 -31.46 -10.43 10.14
C GLU A 180 -31.50 -11.13 8.78
N SER A 181 -30.37 -11.21 8.07
CA SER A 181 -30.30 -11.76 6.71
C SER A 181 -30.07 -13.27 6.68
N LEU A 182 -29.53 -13.85 7.75
CA LEU A 182 -29.18 -15.28 7.87
C LEU A 182 -30.29 -16.25 7.42
N PRO A 183 -31.58 -16.08 7.78
CA PRO A 183 -32.63 -17.02 7.39
C PRO A 183 -32.85 -17.13 5.87
N TYR A 184 -32.44 -16.13 5.09
CA TYR A 184 -32.70 -16.08 3.65
C TYR A 184 -31.63 -16.81 2.83
N TYR A 185 -30.43 -17.03 3.38
CA TYR A 185 -29.32 -17.66 2.67
C TYR A 185 -29.21 -19.18 2.88
N SER A 186 -30.08 -19.78 3.69
CA SER A 186 -29.98 -21.18 4.12
C SER A 186 -30.09 -22.22 2.99
N ASN A 187 -30.47 -21.80 1.78
CA ASN A 187 -30.61 -22.66 0.61
C ASN A 187 -29.53 -22.45 -0.45
N CYS A 188 -28.59 -21.52 -0.24
CA CYS A 188 -27.52 -21.26 -1.20
C CYS A 188 -26.57 -22.46 -1.33
N THR A 189 -26.42 -22.95 -2.56
CA THR A 189 -25.44 -24.00 -2.93
C THR A 189 -24.19 -23.41 -3.60
N SER A 190 -24.35 -22.25 -4.23
CA SER A 190 -23.28 -21.44 -4.82
C SER A 190 -23.51 -19.98 -4.46
N ILE A 191 -22.45 -19.26 -4.14
CA ILE A 191 -22.48 -17.81 -3.96
C ILE A 191 -21.56 -17.19 -5.00
N ASN A 192 -22.04 -16.16 -5.70
CA ASN A 192 -21.27 -15.44 -6.69
C ASN A 192 -21.02 -14.01 -6.24
N ASP A 193 -19.89 -13.48 -6.68
CA ASP A 193 -19.48 -12.11 -6.43
C ASP A 193 -20.36 -11.07 -7.13
N GLY A 194 -20.28 -9.86 -6.63
CA GLY A 194 -20.70 -8.63 -7.29
C GLY A 194 -19.49 -7.75 -7.58
N TYR A 195 -19.69 -6.43 -7.51
CA TYR A 195 -18.70 -5.45 -7.92
C TYR A 195 -17.49 -5.31 -6.96
N GLU A 196 -17.62 -5.68 -5.68
CA GLU A 196 -16.61 -5.42 -4.64
C GLU A 196 -15.52 -6.50 -4.47
N GLY A 197 -15.55 -7.59 -5.26
CA GLY A 197 -14.57 -8.67 -5.11
C GLY A 197 -14.72 -9.51 -3.83
N LYS A 198 -15.82 -9.31 -3.07
CA LYS A 198 -16.15 -10.00 -1.81
C LYS A 198 -17.56 -10.59 -1.89
N ALA A 199 -17.62 -11.85 -2.28
CA ALA A 199 -18.86 -12.60 -2.41
C ALA A 199 -19.55 -12.92 -1.08
N VAL A 200 -18.78 -13.08 0.02
CA VAL A 200 -19.31 -13.39 1.35
C VAL A 200 -18.72 -12.45 2.40
N LYS A 201 -19.56 -11.80 3.20
CA LYS A 201 -19.15 -11.08 4.41
C LYS A 201 -19.93 -11.57 5.62
N ILE A 202 -19.22 -11.92 6.69
CA ILE A 202 -19.80 -12.36 7.96
C ILE A 202 -19.34 -11.38 9.02
N SER A 203 -20.28 -10.72 9.71
CA SER A 203 -19.92 -9.81 10.79
C SER A 203 -20.98 -9.77 11.89
N LYS A 204 -20.55 -9.52 13.14
CA LYS A 204 -21.45 -9.38 14.31
C LYS A 204 -22.35 -10.62 14.53
N ILE A 205 -21.84 -11.80 14.19
CA ILE A 205 -22.51 -13.10 14.41
C ILE A 205 -21.99 -13.74 15.70
N SER A 206 -22.91 -14.31 16.49
CA SER A 206 -22.58 -15.11 17.68
C SER A 206 -22.63 -16.61 17.37
N SER A 207 -21.87 -17.40 18.15
CA SER A 207 -21.87 -18.87 18.08
C SER A 207 -23.23 -19.52 18.40
N SER A 208 -24.14 -18.78 19.03
CA SER A 208 -25.52 -19.24 19.32
C SER A 208 -26.46 -19.20 18.11
N MET A 209 -26.06 -18.61 16.98
CA MET A 209 -26.88 -18.54 15.77
C MET A 209 -26.85 -19.86 14.99
N ASN A 210 -27.98 -20.22 14.39
CA ASN A 210 -28.08 -21.44 13.59
C ASN A 210 -27.53 -21.24 12.17
N LEU A 211 -26.27 -21.64 11.94
CA LEU A 211 -25.58 -21.55 10.64
C LEU A 211 -25.71 -22.82 9.78
N THR A 212 -26.54 -23.79 10.19
CA THR A 212 -26.63 -25.11 9.52
C THR A 212 -27.10 -25.04 8.06
N GLY A 213 -27.77 -23.96 7.65
CA GLY A 213 -28.15 -23.71 6.25
C GLY A 213 -26.96 -23.71 5.28
N PHE A 214 -25.79 -23.24 5.72
CA PHE A 214 -24.57 -23.20 4.93
C PHE A 214 -23.93 -24.57 4.69
N LEU A 215 -24.41 -25.64 5.33
CA LEU A 215 -23.97 -27.00 5.02
C LEU A 215 -24.29 -27.41 3.57
N LYS A 216 -25.22 -26.72 2.90
CA LYS A 216 -25.52 -26.92 1.47
C LYS A 216 -24.56 -26.20 0.53
N LEU A 217 -23.78 -25.24 1.04
CA LEU A 217 -22.84 -24.47 0.24
C LEU A 217 -21.74 -25.39 -0.33
N ARG A 218 -21.43 -25.22 -1.61
CA ARG A 218 -20.43 -26.00 -2.36
C ARG A 218 -19.44 -25.12 -3.11
N LYS A 219 -19.87 -23.93 -3.56
CA LYS A 219 -19.06 -23.02 -4.36
C LYS A 219 -19.18 -21.58 -3.84
N ILE A 220 -18.05 -20.88 -3.80
CA ILE A 220 -17.98 -19.43 -3.70
C ILE A 220 -17.12 -18.96 -4.87
N ALA A 221 -17.61 -18.01 -5.67
CA ALA A 221 -16.81 -17.29 -6.65
C ALA A 221 -16.68 -15.84 -6.15
N GLY A 222 -15.48 -15.42 -5.76
CA GLY A 222 -15.20 -14.13 -5.10
C GLY A 222 -14.59 -14.27 -3.69
N GLY A 223 -14.31 -13.14 -3.06
CA GLY A 223 -13.66 -13.08 -1.74
C GLY A 223 -14.58 -13.43 -0.56
N ILE A 224 -13.96 -13.75 0.59
CA ILE A 224 -14.61 -14.05 1.87
C ILE A 224 -14.06 -13.11 2.94
N GLU A 225 -14.93 -12.38 3.63
CA GLU A 225 -14.58 -11.58 4.81
C GLU A 225 -15.31 -12.12 6.04
N VAL A 226 -14.58 -12.37 7.12
CA VAL A 226 -15.14 -12.65 8.46
C VAL A 226 -14.54 -11.64 9.43
N SER A 227 -15.37 -10.79 10.01
CA SER A 227 -14.91 -9.71 10.87
C SER A 227 -15.78 -9.52 12.10
N ASN A 228 -15.17 -9.26 13.26
CA ASN A 228 -15.89 -8.92 14.50
C ASN A 228 -16.95 -9.97 14.88
N THR A 229 -16.55 -11.24 15.01
CA THR A 229 -17.45 -12.36 15.36
C THR A 229 -16.99 -13.09 16.63
N ASP A 230 -17.94 -13.74 17.30
CA ASP A 230 -17.68 -14.63 18.45
C ASP A 230 -17.58 -16.11 18.04
N LEU A 231 -17.39 -16.39 16.75
CA LEU A 231 -17.30 -17.75 16.21
C LEU A 231 -16.01 -18.43 16.66
N GLU A 232 -16.08 -19.71 17.01
CA GLU A 232 -14.91 -20.52 17.35
C GLU A 232 -14.25 -21.14 16.09
N ASP A 233 -15.04 -21.44 15.07
CA ASP A 233 -14.59 -21.97 13.79
C ASP A 233 -15.54 -21.60 12.63
N LEU A 234 -15.10 -21.84 11.39
CA LEU A 234 -15.91 -21.67 10.16
C LEU A 234 -16.41 -23.00 9.57
N SER A 235 -16.51 -24.05 10.38
CA SER A 235 -16.86 -25.41 9.95
C SER A 235 -18.31 -25.55 9.48
N PHE A 236 -19.16 -24.54 9.71
CA PHE A 236 -20.48 -24.46 9.09
C PHE A 236 -20.41 -24.42 7.54
N MET A 237 -19.25 -24.07 6.97
CA MET A 237 -18.94 -24.15 5.54
C MET A 237 -18.09 -25.38 5.17
N LYS A 238 -17.99 -26.42 6.02
CA LYS A 238 -17.14 -27.61 5.78
C LYS A 238 -17.35 -28.35 4.47
N ASN A 239 -18.49 -28.16 3.80
CA ASN A 239 -18.80 -28.77 2.51
C ASN A 239 -18.41 -27.91 1.29
N LEU A 240 -17.80 -26.74 1.51
CA LEU A 240 -17.25 -25.89 0.46
C LEU A 240 -16.16 -26.66 -0.31
N LYS A 241 -16.33 -26.78 -1.63
CA LYS A 241 -15.42 -27.52 -2.53
C LYS A 241 -14.65 -26.61 -3.47
N VAL A 242 -15.26 -25.48 -3.84
CA VAL A 242 -14.74 -24.58 -4.87
C VAL A 242 -14.71 -23.17 -4.32
N LEU A 243 -13.51 -22.59 -4.26
CA LEU A 243 -13.29 -21.16 -4.20
C LEU A 243 -12.71 -20.74 -5.56
N ASP A 244 -13.35 -19.78 -6.21
CA ASP A 244 -13.04 -19.34 -7.58
C ASP A 244 -12.90 -17.82 -7.63
N VAL A 245 -12.28 -17.28 -8.68
CA VAL A 245 -12.24 -15.84 -8.93
C VAL A 245 -13.56 -15.37 -9.55
N SER A 246 -14.02 -14.18 -9.20
CA SER A 246 -15.04 -13.47 -9.96
C SER A 246 -14.46 -13.01 -11.29
N GLY A 247 -15.21 -13.09 -12.39
CA GLY A 247 -14.78 -12.65 -13.73
C GLY A 247 -14.60 -11.13 -13.91
N GLY A 248 -14.29 -10.39 -12.84
CA GLY A 248 -14.03 -8.95 -12.83
C GLY A 248 -12.58 -8.58 -13.20
N ILE A 249 -12.37 -7.30 -13.47
CA ILE A 249 -11.19 -6.74 -14.18
C ILE A 249 -9.88 -6.80 -13.36
N MET A 250 -9.94 -6.98 -12.03
CA MET A 250 -8.76 -7.09 -11.15
C MET A 250 -8.63 -8.50 -10.54
N GLY A 251 -8.36 -9.49 -11.38
CA GLY A 251 -8.42 -10.92 -11.05
C GLY A 251 -7.62 -11.37 -9.81
N GLY A 252 -8.32 -11.52 -8.68
CA GLY A 252 -7.86 -12.22 -7.48
C GLY A 252 -8.99 -12.40 -6.47
N ALA A 253 -8.94 -13.46 -5.66
CA ALA A 253 -9.85 -13.63 -4.52
C ALA A 253 -9.12 -13.30 -3.22
N THR A 254 -9.83 -12.76 -2.23
CA THR A 254 -9.29 -12.47 -0.89
C THR A 254 -10.01 -13.32 0.15
N ILE A 255 -9.27 -13.85 1.13
CA ILE A 255 -9.85 -14.37 2.38
C ILE A 255 -9.32 -13.50 3.51
N GLU A 256 -10.23 -12.76 4.14
CA GLU A 256 -9.93 -11.80 5.19
C GLU A 256 -10.62 -12.24 6.48
N LEU A 257 -9.84 -12.52 7.52
CA LEU A 257 -10.31 -12.89 8.85
C LEU A 257 -9.75 -11.90 9.86
N GLN A 258 -10.61 -11.12 10.49
CA GLN A 258 -10.15 -10.06 11.38
C GLN A 258 -10.98 -9.90 12.65
N ASN A 259 -10.32 -9.47 13.73
CA ASN A 259 -10.95 -9.06 14.98
C ASN A 259 -11.96 -10.10 15.52
N SER A 260 -11.68 -11.39 15.37
CA SER A 260 -12.53 -12.47 15.86
C SER A 260 -11.79 -13.25 16.95
N PRO A 261 -11.86 -12.80 18.22
CA PRO A 261 -10.95 -13.24 19.28
C PRO A 261 -11.13 -14.71 19.68
N ASN A 262 -12.27 -15.33 19.36
CA ASN A 262 -12.54 -16.75 19.64
C ASN A 262 -12.22 -17.67 18.45
N LEU A 263 -11.94 -17.11 17.26
CA LEU A 263 -11.79 -17.88 16.03
C LEU A 263 -10.48 -18.65 16.02
N LYS A 264 -10.55 -19.99 16.11
CA LYS A 264 -9.38 -20.90 16.18
C LYS A 264 -9.13 -21.70 14.91
N ARG A 265 -10.13 -21.88 14.04
CA ARG A 265 -10.05 -22.80 12.88
C ARG A 265 -10.87 -22.32 11.69
N LEU A 266 -10.43 -22.67 10.47
CA LEU A 266 -11.25 -22.57 9.26
C LEU A 266 -12.27 -23.72 9.17
N GLY A 267 -11.80 -24.97 9.18
CA GLY A 267 -12.68 -26.14 9.04
C GLY A 267 -13.12 -26.37 7.59
N TRP A 268 -12.24 -26.09 6.62
CA TRP A 268 -12.53 -26.14 5.18
C TRP A 268 -11.82 -27.31 4.47
N ASP A 269 -11.81 -28.47 5.13
CA ASP A 269 -11.12 -29.67 4.65
C ASP A 269 -11.67 -30.23 3.32
N SER A 270 -12.85 -29.80 2.86
CA SER A 270 -13.44 -30.24 1.58
C SER A 270 -13.01 -29.44 0.35
N ILE A 271 -12.28 -28.32 0.51
CA ILE A 271 -11.88 -27.50 -0.64
C ILE A 271 -10.98 -28.31 -1.58
N THR A 272 -11.33 -28.35 -2.87
CA THR A 272 -10.56 -29.02 -3.92
C THR A 272 -10.05 -28.07 -5.00
N ILE A 273 -10.73 -26.93 -5.18
CA ILE A 273 -10.39 -25.90 -6.15
C ILE A 273 -10.21 -24.57 -5.39
N LEU A 274 -9.07 -23.94 -5.60
CA LEU A 274 -8.70 -22.62 -5.11
C LEU A 274 -8.30 -21.74 -6.31
N PRO A 275 -8.48 -20.41 -6.23
CA PRO A 275 -8.09 -19.51 -7.29
C PRO A 275 -6.56 -19.43 -7.42
N THR A 276 -6.08 -19.16 -8.64
CA THR A 276 -4.63 -19.01 -8.92
C THR A 276 -4.05 -17.75 -8.28
N THR A 277 -4.85 -16.69 -8.18
CA THR A 277 -4.52 -15.45 -7.51
C THR A 277 -5.37 -15.36 -6.24
N LEU A 278 -4.75 -15.61 -5.09
CA LEU A 278 -5.39 -15.65 -3.79
C LEU A 278 -4.56 -14.82 -2.79
N SER A 279 -5.22 -13.98 -2.00
CA SER A 279 -4.63 -13.26 -0.87
C SER A 279 -5.27 -13.73 0.43
N LEU A 280 -4.45 -13.95 1.46
CA LEU A 280 -4.87 -14.40 2.78
C LEU A 280 -4.47 -13.37 3.84
N ASN A 281 -5.45 -12.66 4.39
CA ASN A 281 -5.25 -11.64 5.42
C ASN A 281 -5.89 -12.11 6.73
N PHE A 282 -5.08 -12.57 7.68
CA PHE A 282 -5.53 -12.96 9.02
C PHE A 282 -4.91 -12.00 10.04
N THR A 283 -5.73 -11.25 10.78
CA THR A 283 -5.28 -10.29 11.82
C THR A 283 -6.15 -10.37 13.06
N ASN A 284 -5.58 -10.13 14.25
CA ASN A 284 -6.34 -9.94 15.50
C ASN A 284 -7.40 -11.03 15.79
N ASN A 285 -7.13 -12.29 15.41
CA ASN A 285 -7.96 -13.45 15.73
C ASN A 285 -7.47 -14.13 17.02
N HIS A 286 -8.02 -15.30 17.39
CA HIS A 286 -7.54 -16.03 18.56
C HIS A 286 -6.03 -16.35 18.43
N PRO A 287 -5.21 -16.22 19.49
CA PRO A 287 -3.77 -16.51 19.43
C PRO A 287 -3.40 -17.94 19.02
N GLU A 288 -4.32 -18.88 19.25
CA GLU A 288 -4.21 -20.29 18.83
C GLU A 288 -4.83 -20.57 17.45
N PHE A 289 -5.19 -19.54 16.67
CA PHE A 289 -5.70 -19.74 15.32
C PHE A 289 -4.66 -20.50 14.49
N CYS A 290 -5.08 -21.61 13.88
CA CYS A 290 -4.19 -22.47 13.13
C CYS A 290 -4.85 -23.10 11.92
N LEU A 291 -4.00 -23.50 10.97
CA LEU A 291 -4.38 -24.28 9.80
C LEU A 291 -4.10 -25.76 10.04
N THR A 292 -5.01 -26.63 9.57
CA THR A 292 -4.72 -28.07 9.50
C THR A 292 -3.63 -28.35 8.46
N MET A 293 -3.01 -29.52 8.55
CA MET A 293 -2.01 -29.96 7.56
C MET A 293 -2.59 -30.02 6.15
N GLU A 294 -3.85 -30.42 6.02
CA GLU A 294 -4.61 -30.50 4.79
C GLU A 294 -4.93 -29.11 4.23
N GLU A 295 -5.37 -28.17 5.08
CA GLU A 295 -5.61 -26.76 4.70
C GLU A 295 -4.31 -26.09 4.23
N ALA A 296 -3.25 -26.22 5.02
CA ALA A 296 -1.94 -25.67 4.68
C ALA A 296 -1.43 -26.19 3.33
N GLN A 297 -1.48 -27.51 3.09
CA GLN A 297 -1.05 -28.12 1.82
C GLN A 297 -1.82 -27.56 0.61
N LYS A 298 -3.12 -27.31 0.75
CA LYS A 298 -3.94 -26.72 -0.32
C LYS A 298 -3.52 -25.29 -0.62
N PHE A 299 -3.31 -24.48 0.41
CA PHE A 299 -2.81 -23.12 0.23
C PHE A 299 -1.41 -23.11 -0.39
N ALA A 300 -0.47 -23.93 0.09
CA ALA A 300 0.87 -24.02 -0.49
C ALA A 300 0.88 -24.38 -1.98
N LYS A 301 -0.11 -25.17 -2.45
CA LYS A 301 -0.23 -25.53 -3.86
C LYS A 301 -0.54 -24.35 -4.77
N VAL A 302 -1.39 -23.41 -4.33
CA VAL A 302 -1.71 -22.19 -5.10
C VAL A 302 -0.80 -21.02 -4.73
N GLY A 303 -0.12 -21.10 -3.58
CA GLY A 303 0.89 -20.13 -3.17
C GLY A 303 0.36 -18.71 -2.97
N PRO A 304 -0.69 -18.52 -2.15
CA PRO A 304 -1.32 -17.24 -1.93
C PRO A 304 -0.34 -16.19 -1.41
N TYR A 305 -0.69 -14.93 -1.67
CA TYR A 305 -0.05 -13.78 -1.08
C TYR A 305 -0.50 -13.60 0.38
N PHE A 306 0.43 -13.27 1.27
CA PHE A 306 0.18 -12.99 2.68
C PHE A 306 0.64 -11.57 3.00
N PRO A 307 -0.27 -10.58 3.08
CA PRO A 307 0.07 -9.19 3.38
C PRO A 307 0.42 -8.92 4.85
N ASN A 308 0.26 -9.89 5.76
CA ASN A 308 0.55 -9.67 7.18
C ASN A 308 1.71 -10.55 7.64
N ASP A 309 2.49 -10.02 8.57
CA ASP A 309 3.60 -10.71 9.25
C ASP A 309 3.15 -11.57 10.43
N ASP A 310 1.84 -11.66 10.69
CA ASP A 310 1.31 -12.42 11.82
C ASP A 310 1.63 -13.91 11.70
N LYS A 311 1.97 -14.53 12.84
CA LYS A 311 2.25 -15.97 12.93
C LYS A 311 0.98 -16.77 12.64
N ILE A 312 0.97 -17.51 11.54
CA ILE A 312 -0.04 -18.55 11.31
C ILE A 312 0.47 -19.82 11.98
N LEU A 313 -0.33 -20.44 12.84
CA LEU A 313 0.07 -21.68 13.49
C LEU A 313 -0.33 -22.89 12.63
N LEU A 314 0.45 -23.97 12.72
CA LEU A 314 -0.01 -25.29 12.31
C LEU A 314 -0.75 -25.92 13.49
N CYS A 315 -1.90 -26.52 13.23
CA CYS A 315 -2.65 -27.17 14.29
C CYS A 315 -1.87 -28.37 14.88
N PRO A 316 -1.89 -28.56 16.21
CA PRO A 316 -1.06 -29.57 16.89
C PRO A 316 -1.50 -31.02 16.62
N ASN A 317 -2.60 -31.22 15.88
CA ASN A 317 -3.09 -32.55 15.59
C ASN A 317 -2.19 -33.23 14.55
N LEU A 318 -1.57 -34.35 14.95
CA LEU A 318 -0.69 -35.16 14.09
C LEU A 318 -1.46 -36.28 13.34
N THR A 319 -2.78 -36.35 13.48
CA THR A 319 -3.58 -37.32 12.70
C THR A 319 -4.05 -36.71 11.39
N ARG A 320 -3.88 -37.44 10.29
CA ARG A 320 -4.38 -37.07 8.97
C ARG A 320 -5.52 -37.97 8.52
N ALA A 321 -6.44 -37.41 7.73
CA ALA A 321 -7.58 -38.16 7.21
C ALA A 321 -7.18 -39.28 6.22
N ASP A 322 -6.04 -39.14 5.55
CA ASP A 322 -5.51 -40.12 4.59
C ASP A 322 -4.65 -41.23 5.24
N GLY A 323 -4.49 -41.21 6.57
CA GLY A 323 -3.72 -42.21 7.31
C GLY A 323 -2.21 -42.12 7.14
N GLN A 324 -1.67 -41.07 6.48
CA GLN A 324 -0.23 -40.89 6.38
C GLN A 324 0.39 -40.63 7.76
N LYS A 325 1.51 -41.32 8.04
CA LYS A 325 2.25 -41.15 9.28
C LYS A 325 2.88 -39.75 9.36
N VAL A 326 2.51 -39.02 10.41
CA VAL A 326 3.08 -37.72 10.78
C VAL A 326 3.97 -37.90 11.99
N CYS A 327 5.14 -37.28 11.97
CA CYS A 327 6.12 -37.39 13.04
C CYS A 327 6.59 -36.00 13.46
N LYS A 328 6.76 -35.81 14.76
CA LYS A 328 7.47 -34.65 15.29
C LYS A 328 8.97 -34.86 15.09
N PHE A 329 9.69 -33.82 14.70
CA PHE A 329 11.14 -33.84 14.57
C PHE A 329 11.76 -33.01 15.68
N ASP A 330 12.39 -33.71 16.62
CA ASP A 330 13.19 -33.14 17.71
C ASP A 330 14.66 -33.62 17.59
N GLY A 331 15.10 -33.93 16.36
CA GLY A 331 16.40 -34.53 16.05
C GLY A 331 16.31 -36.04 15.70
N PHE A 332 17.34 -36.54 15.01
CA PHE A 332 17.37 -37.91 14.47
C PHE A 332 17.35 -39.01 15.54
N GLY A 333 17.92 -38.78 16.73
CA GLY A 333 18.00 -39.79 17.79
C GLY A 333 16.63 -40.26 18.31
N ASN A 334 15.60 -39.42 18.22
CA ASN A 334 14.22 -39.73 18.62
C ASN A 334 13.27 -39.82 17.42
N PHE A 335 13.78 -39.72 16.20
CA PHE A 335 12.96 -39.69 15.01
C PHE A 335 12.48 -41.09 14.64
N GLU A 336 11.19 -41.25 14.37
CA GLU A 336 10.66 -42.54 13.96
C GLU A 336 10.91 -42.79 12.46
N THR A 337 11.06 -44.06 12.06
CA THR A 337 11.14 -44.40 10.63
C THR A 337 9.75 -44.47 9.99
N GLY A 338 9.71 -44.33 8.66
CA GLY A 338 8.47 -44.45 7.86
C GLY A 338 7.57 -43.21 7.88
N CYS A 339 8.02 -42.11 8.47
CA CYS A 339 7.32 -40.83 8.47
C CYS A 339 7.20 -40.28 7.04
N ARG A 340 6.01 -39.80 6.66
CA ARG A 340 5.79 -39.11 5.38
C ARG A 340 5.66 -37.61 5.54
N GLN A 341 5.30 -37.17 6.73
CA GLN A 341 5.01 -35.79 7.09
C GLN A 341 5.80 -35.50 8.37
N VAL A 342 6.51 -34.38 8.41
CA VAL A 342 7.37 -34.01 9.53
C VAL A 342 6.93 -32.66 10.08
N VAL A 343 6.78 -32.55 11.40
CA VAL A 343 6.49 -31.29 12.09
C VAL A 343 7.69 -30.89 12.94
N GLY A 344 8.23 -29.71 12.68
CA GLY A 344 9.46 -29.20 13.29
C GLY A 344 10.54 -28.91 12.26
N ASP A 345 11.54 -28.15 12.67
CA ASP A 345 12.67 -27.78 11.83
C ASP A 345 13.62 -28.96 11.65
N VAL A 346 13.91 -29.29 10.39
CA VAL A 346 14.83 -30.36 10.03
C VAL A 346 16.22 -29.75 9.84
N ILE A 347 17.11 -30.03 10.79
CA ILE A 347 18.49 -29.55 10.77
C ILE A 347 19.42 -30.76 10.56
N VAL A 348 20.21 -30.72 9.49
CA VAL A 348 21.24 -31.72 9.17
C VAL A 348 22.61 -31.07 9.31
N ASP A 349 23.50 -31.69 10.10
CA ASP A 349 24.86 -31.21 10.35
C ASP A 349 25.86 -32.36 10.58
N GLU A 350 27.10 -32.03 10.95
CA GLU A 350 28.17 -33.01 11.18
C GLU A 350 27.83 -34.07 12.22
N ASP A 351 26.95 -33.77 13.17
CA ASP A 351 26.61 -34.70 14.25
C ASP A 351 25.61 -35.77 13.79
N ASN A 352 24.83 -35.48 12.75
CA ASN A 352 23.69 -36.33 12.36
C ASN A 352 23.62 -36.68 10.86
N GLU A 353 24.59 -36.24 10.03
CA GLU A 353 24.61 -36.50 8.58
C GLU A 353 24.54 -37.99 8.18
N LYS A 354 24.85 -38.91 9.10
CA LYS A 354 24.78 -40.37 8.87
C LYS A 354 23.35 -40.91 8.94
N ASP A 355 22.43 -40.19 9.57
CA ASP A 355 21.06 -40.62 9.82
C ASP A 355 20.04 -40.02 8.83
N VAL A 356 20.51 -39.24 7.84
CA VAL A 356 19.68 -38.59 6.81
C VAL A 356 18.80 -39.55 6.01
N TRP A 357 19.17 -40.84 5.95
CA TRP A 357 18.39 -41.89 5.30
C TRP A 357 16.97 -42.02 5.91
N MET A 358 16.77 -41.64 7.17
CA MET A 358 15.46 -41.67 7.82
C MET A 358 14.45 -40.70 7.17
N LEU A 359 14.93 -39.71 6.41
CA LEU A 359 14.09 -38.74 5.69
C LEU A 359 13.68 -39.20 4.28
N GLU A 360 14.11 -40.38 3.80
CA GLU A 360 13.88 -40.85 2.41
C GLU A 360 12.40 -40.89 1.99
N ASN A 361 11.52 -41.18 2.94
CA ASN A 361 10.06 -41.25 2.73
C ASN A 361 9.33 -39.93 3.01
N VAL A 362 10.03 -38.92 3.52
CA VAL A 362 9.43 -37.63 3.88
C VAL A 362 9.04 -36.89 2.61
N THR A 363 7.79 -36.46 2.58
CA THR A 363 7.19 -35.73 1.46
C THR A 363 6.90 -34.28 1.81
N HIS A 364 6.64 -33.97 3.07
CA HIS A 364 6.40 -32.60 3.53
C HIS A 364 7.09 -32.36 4.86
N ILE A 365 7.68 -31.18 4.99
CA ILE A 365 8.25 -30.66 6.23
C ILE A 365 7.44 -29.43 6.62
N TYR A 366 6.87 -29.44 7.82
CA TYR A 366 6.20 -28.32 8.45
C TYR A 366 7.15 -27.65 9.44
N GLY A 367 8.10 -26.90 8.89
CA GLY A 367 9.23 -26.25 9.53
C GLY A 367 10.23 -25.80 8.46
N SER A 368 11.44 -25.45 8.89
CA SER A 368 12.59 -25.16 8.03
C SER A 368 13.33 -26.44 7.62
N LEU A 369 14.04 -26.37 6.50
CA LEU A 369 15.04 -27.37 6.10
C LEU A 369 16.41 -26.70 6.05
N ILE A 370 17.28 -27.06 6.99
CA ILE A 370 18.62 -26.49 7.13
C ILE A 370 19.63 -27.62 7.02
N ILE A 371 20.55 -27.54 6.08
CA ILE A 371 21.65 -28.50 5.91
C ILE A 371 22.94 -27.71 5.99
N ARG A 372 23.72 -27.88 7.07
CA ARG A 372 24.90 -27.05 7.31
C ARG A 372 26.09 -27.84 7.80
N ASP A 373 27.28 -27.36 7.49
CA ASP A 373 28.55 -27.82 8.11
C ASP A 373 28.76 -29.35 8.09
N THR A 374 28.20 -30.04 7.09
CA THR A 374 28.36 -31.49 6.93
C THR A 374 29.79 -31.85 6.48
N ARG A 375 30.29 -33.01 6.93
CA ARG A 375 31.68 -33.46 6.69
C ARG A 375 31.79 -34.47 5.56
N GLU A 376 30.81 -35.36 5.44
CA GLU A 376 30.82 -36.49 4.50
C GLU A 376 29.64 -36.46 3.51
N LEU A 377 28.65 -35.59 3.71
CA LEU A 377 27.47 -35.54 2.84
C LEU A 377 27.81 -35.04 1.41
N VAL A 378 27.59 -35.92 0.41
CA VAL A 378 27.95 -35.63 -1.00
C VAL A 378 26.74 -35.19 -1.85
N ASN A 379 25.51 -35.56 -1.47
CA ASN A 379 24.31 -35.20 -2.22
C ASN A 379 23.04 -35.22 -1.34
N LEU A 380 21.94 -34.67 -1.86
CA LEU A 380 20.64 -34.62 -1.18
C LEU A 380 19.64 -35.69 -1.67
N ASN A 381 20.09 -36.84 -2.18
CA ASN A 381 19.18 -37.86 -2.73
C ASN A 381 18.19 -38.42 -1.69
N PHE A 382 18.53 -38.36 -0.40
CA PHE A 382 17.63 -38.71 0.70
C PHE A 382 16.40 -37.80 0.78
N LEU A 383 16.37 -36.65 0.10
CA LEU A 383 15.18 -35.79 -0.03
C LEU A 383 14.44 -35.98 -1.36
N SER A 384 14.71 -37.07 -2.10
CA SER A 384 14.10 -37.30 -3.42
C SER A 384 12.56 -37.43 -3.39
N SER A 385 11.98 -37.71 -2.23
CA SER A 385 10.53 -37.77 -2.01
C SER A 385 9.90 -36.44 -1.62
N LEU A 386 10.71 -35.45 -1.24
CA LEU A 386 10.25 -34.16 -0.72
C LEU A 386 9.48 -33.39 -1.79
N ARG A 387 8.28 -32.92 -1.41
CA ARG A 387 7.34 -32.20 -2.28
C ARG A 387 7.14 -30.76 -1.85
N SER A 388 7.27 -30.46 -0.56
CA SER A 388 7.05 -29.13 -0.01
C SER A 388 7.75 -28.95 1.34
N VAL A 389 8.18 -27.73 1.62
CA VAL A 389 8.72 -27.28 2.92
C VAL A 389 7.92 -26.04 3.31
N MET A 390 7.37 -26.03 4.52
CA MET A 390 6.35 -25.08 4.93
C MET A 390 6.61 -24.61 6.36
N ARG A 391 6.98 -23.34 6.55
CA ARG A 391 7.13 -22.74 7.88
C ARG A 391 6.11 -21.63 8.03
N LEU A 392 4.99 -21.90 8.72
CA LEU A 392 3.88 -20.95 8.88
C LEU A 392 4.20 -19.76 9.83
N THR A 393 5.42 -19.71 10.38
CA THR A 393 5.97 -18.57 11.10
C THR A 393 6.92 -17.78 10.18
N LYS A 394 6.73 -16.45 10.12
CA LYS A 394 7.67 -15.55 9.43
C LYS A 394 8.74 -15.14 10.43
N ASP A 395 9.97 -15.58 10.18
CA ASP A 395 11.19 -15.11 10.84
C ASP A 395 12.13 -14.56 9.74
N GLU A 396 13.20 -13.85 10.11
CA GLU A 396 14.15 -13.24 9.16
C GLU A 396 14.90 -14.27 8.28
N ASP A 397 15.04 -15.51 8.75
CA ASP A 397 15.75 -16.57 8.04
C ASP A 397 14.96 -17.18 6.87
N GLN A 398 15.67 -17.62 5.84
CA GLN A 398 15.07 -18.35 4.71
C GLN A 398 14.62 -19.78 5.10
N ILE A 399 13.51 -20.24 4.53
CA ILE A 399 12.87 -21.54 4.88
C ILE A 399 13.74 -22.76 4.51
N ILE A 400 14.50 -22.65 3.41
CA ILE A 400 15.44 -23.70 2.98
C ILE A 400 16.83 -23.10 2.88
N ARG A 401 17.78 -23.67 3.64
CA ARG A 401 19.17 -23.23 3.71
C ARG A 401 20.13 -24.41 3.54
N ILE A 402 21.13 -24.26 2.69
CA ILE A 402 22.19 -25.24 2.47
C ILE A 402 23.51 -24.50 2.61
N LEU A 403 24.22 -24.70 3.72
CA LEU A 403 25.29 -23.82 4.16
C LEU A 403 26.60 -24.57 4.43
N SER A 404 27.73 -24.09 3.92
CA SER A 404 29.06 -24.54 4.37
C SER A 404 29.37 -26.05 4.24
N ASN A 405 28.64 -26.79 3.41
CA ASN A 405 28.84 -28.23 3.21
C ASN A 405 29.98 -28.49 2.21
N LYS A 406 31.18 -28.81 2.72
CA LYS A 406 32.42 -28.78 1.90
C LYS A 406 32.57 -29.96 0.93
N LYS A 407 31.90 -31.09 1.16
CA LYS A 407 31.90 -32.26 0.26
C LYS A 407 30.62 -32.40 -0.57
N LEU A 408 29.65 -31.49 -0.40
CA LEU A 408 28.39 -31.55 -1.11
C LEU A 408 28.63 -31.21 -2.59
N GLU A 409 28.33 -32.13 -3.50
CA GLU A 409 28.56 -31.97 -4.94
C GLU A 409 27.24 -31.78 -5.72
N LYS A 410 26.10 -32.14 -5.14
CA LYS A 410 24.82 -32.12 -5.85
C LYS A 410 23.63 -31.76 -4.98
N VAL A 411 22.91 -30.72 -5.39
CA VAL A 411 21.67 -30.24 -4.76
C VAL A 411 20.52 -30.33 -5.77
N ILE A 412 19.55 -31.21 -5.52
CA ILE A 412 18.34 -31.33 -6.34
C ILE A 412 17.13 -31.67 -5.47
N PHE A 413 15.94 -31.22 -5.88
CA PHE A 413 14.65 -31.54 -5.24
C PHE A 413 13.66 -32.14 -6.25
N PRO A 414 13.86 -33.41 -6.68
CA PRO A 414 13.20 -33.97 -7.87
C PRO A 414 11.66 -33.93 -7.86
N LYS A 415 11.03 -34.07 -6.69
CA LYS A 415 9.56 -34.12 -6.55
C LYS A 415 8.94 -32.84 -5.99
N MET A 416 9.75 -31.85 -5.64
CA MET A 416 9.25 -30.54 -5.26
C MET A 416 8.74 -29.85 -6.54
N LYS A 417 7.53 -29.29 -6.46
CA LYS A 417 6.83 -28.61 -7.59
C LYS A 417 6.12 -27.33 -7.16
N THR A 418 6.35 -26.91 -5.92
CA THR A 418 5.72 -25.77 -5.25
C THR A 418 6.82 -25.00 -4.53
N LYS A 419 6.67 -23.67 -4.46
CA LYS A 419 7.53 -22.82 -3.64
C LYS A 419 7.47 -23.26 -2.17
N PRO A 420 8.55 -23.05 -1.39
CA PRO A 420 8.45 -23.08 0.07
C PRO A 420 7.28 -22.20 0.52
N PHE A 421 6.64 -22.47 1.64
CA PHE A 421 5.42 -21.76 2.03
C PHE A 421 5.46 -21.26 3.47
N PRO A 422 5.07 -20.00 3.75
CA PRO A 422 4.70 -18.94 2.80
C PRO A 422 5.91 -18.44 2.01
N PHE A 423 5.67 -17.73 0.90
CA PHE A 423 6.75 -17.18 0.06
C PHE A 423 6.34 -15.79 -0.42
N GLY A 424 6.98 -14.76 0.15
CA GLY A 424 6.93 -13.38 -0.29
C GLY A 424 8.03 -13.05 -1.31
N ASP A 425 8.10 -11.78 -1.71
CA ASP A 425 8.99 -11.33 -2.79
C ASP A 425 10.48 -11.40 -2.42
N ASP A 426 10.80 -11.23 -1.14
CA ASP A 426 12.18 -11.29 -0.61
C ASP A 426 12.64 -12.71 -0.24
N ASN A 427 11.77 -13.72 -0.35
CA ASN A 427 12.13 -15.09 -0.03
C ASN A 427 12.95 -15.74 -1.16
N PHE A 428 13.93 -16.55 -0.77
CA PHE A 428 14.75 -17.35 -1.67
C PHE A 428 15.26 -18.61 -0.96
N ILE A 429 15.70 -19.59 -1.74
CA ILE A 429 16.48 -20.72 -1.23
C ILE A 429 17.93 -20.26 -1.11
N ASP A 430 18.48 -20.33 0.10
CA ASP A 430 19.82 -19.86 0.44
C ASP A 430 20.83 -21.00 0.31
N ILE A 431 21.78 -20.88 -0.61
CA ILE A 431 22.85 -21.86 -0.83
C ILE A 431 24.18 -21.12 -0.73
N ASP A 432 24.87 -21.23 0.39
CA ASP A 432 26.05 -20.40 0.66
C ASP A 432 27.22 -21.20 1.24
N GLY A 433 28.46 -20.82 0.90
CA GLY A 433 29.68 -21.37 1.50
C GLY A 433 29.97 -22.85 1.23
N ASN A 434 29.18 -23.52 0.39
CA ASN A 434 29.35 -24.93 0.03
C ASN A 434 30.49 -25.16 -0.98
N SER A 435 30.75 -26.42 -1.34
CA SER A 435 31.69 -26.75 -2.42
C SER A 435 31.35 -26.04 -3.73
N LEU A 436 32.37 -25.53 -4.44
CA LEU A 436 32.23 -24.97 -5.79
C LEU A 436 31.73 -25.99 -6.82
N GLU A 437 31.80 -27.29 -6.49
CA GLU A 437 31.34 -28.37 -7.36
C GLU A 437 29.81 -28.46 -7.50
N ILE A 438 29.03 -27.80 -6.63
CA ILE A 438 27.55 -27.86 -6.64
C ILE A 438 26.94 -27.27 -7.92
N PHE A 439 27.50 -26.15 -8.38
CA PHE A 439 27.06 -25.47 -9.61
C PHE A 439 28.26 -25.19 -10.49
N LYS A 440 28.57 -26.13 -11.39
CA LYS A 440 29.58 -25.95 -12.44
C LYS A 440 29.05 -25.06 -13.55
N VAL A 441 27.73 -25.09 -13.77
CA VAL A 441 27.05 -24.30 -14.80
C VAL A 441 25.73 -23.72 -14.27
N GLN A 442 25.37 -22.53 -14.75
CA GLN A 442 24.13 -21.83 -14.36
C GLN A 442 22.87 -22.70 -14.45
N LYS A 443 22.81 -23.60 -15.44
CA LYS A 443 21.68 -24.52 -15.65
C LYS A 443 21.35 -25.36 -14.41
N GLU A 444 22.35 -25.71 -13.60
CA GLU A 444 22.17 -26.50 -12.37
C GLU A 444 21.46 -25.69 -11.28
N CYS A 445 21.79 -24.40 -11.14
CA CYS A 445 21.10 -23.44 -10.29
C CYS A 445 19.65 -23.22 -10.77
N MET A 446 19.47 -23.03 -12.08
CA MET A 446 18.15 -22.87 -12.72
C MET A 446 17.27 -24.11 -12.59
N LEU A 447 17.86 -25.32 -12.53
CA LEU A 447 17.12 -26.56 -12.33
C LEU A 447 16.43 -26.59 -10.97
N ILE A 448 17.09 -26.09 -9.91
CA ILE A 448 16.49 -25.98 -8.58
C ILE A 448 15.31 -25.01 -8.61
N ARG A 449 15.47 -23.84 -9.26
CA ARG A 449 14.38 -22.88 -9.44
C ARG A 449 13.20 -23.49 -10.20
N ALA A 450 13.46 -24.28 -11.25
CA ALA A 450 12.41 -24.94 -12.01
C ALA A 450 11.65 -26.01 -11.19
N MET A 451 12.36 -26.79 -10.36
CA MET A 451 11.75 -27.77 -9.45
C MET A 451 10.95 -27.06 -8.34
N THR A 452 11.59 -26.14 -7.64
CA THR A 452 11.02 -25.52 -6.44
C THR A 452 10.09 -24.35 -6.72
N LYS A 453 10.10 -23.78 -7.94
CA LYS A 453 9.40 -22.52 -8.27
C LYS A 453 9.77 -21.35 -7.34
N ALA A 454 10.95 -21.38 -6.74
CA ALA A 454 11.45 -20.37 -5.82
C ALA A 454 12.67 -19.65 -6.38
N LYS A 455 12.87 -18.38 -5.99
CA LYS A 455 14.15 -17.69 -6.18
C LYS A 455 15.24 -18.48 -5.45
N VAL A 456 16.45 -18.47 -5.99
CA VAL A 456 17.62 -19.15 -5.38
C VAL A 456 18.76 -18.14 -5.37
N LYS A 457 19.41 -17.98 -4.22
CA LYS A 457 20.69 -17.28 -4.11
C LYS A 457 21.79 -18.29 -3.84
N TYR A 458 22.83 -18.25 -4.67
CA TYR A 458 24.05 -19.03 -4.51
C TYR A 458 25.23 -18.12 -4.21
N ASN A 459 25.84 -18.26 -3.03
CA ASN A 459 26.91 -17.37 -2.54
C ASN A 459 26.55 -15.87 -2.72
N GLY A 460 25.33 -15.51 -2.31
CA GLY A 460 24.78 -14.16 -2.45
C GLY A 460 24.25 -13.80 -3.85
N LYS A 461 24.54 -14.58 -4.90
CA LYS A 461 24.18 -14.25 -6.29
C LYS A 461 22.92 -14.97 -6.78
N SER A 462 22.14 -14.31 -7.63
CA SER A 462 20.96 -14.89 -8.28
C SER A 462 21.35 -15.91 -9.36
N CYS A 463 20.52 -16.93 -9.59
CA CYS A 463 20.69 -17.83 -10.74
C CYS A 463 20.41 -17.16 -12.10
N ASN A 464 19.89 -15.92 -12.14
CA ASN A 464 19.41 -15.25 -13.35
C ASN A 464 20.46 -14.35 -14.03
N GLU A 465 21.74 -14.71 -14.04
CA GLU A 465 22.77 -13.93 -14.75
C GLU A 465 23.02 -14.47 -16.17
N PHE A 466 22.88 -13.64 -17.20
CA PHE A 466 23.30 -13.98 -18.56
C PHE A 466 24.70 -13.40 -18.82
N VAL A 467 25.72 -14.25 -19.01
CA VAL A 467 27.13 -13.82 -19.05
C VAL A 467 27.76 -14.04 -20.42
N ILE A 468 28.26 -12.96 -21.02
CA ILE A 468 29.16 -12.93 -22.17
C ILE A 468 30.41 -12.13 -21.78
N SER A 469 31.43 -12.82 -21.28
CA SER A 469 32.62 -12.15 -20.76
C SER A 469 33.93 -12.70 -21.30
N ASN A 470 34.93 -11.83 -21.47
CA ASN A 470 36.33 -12.18 -21.76
C ASN A 470 36.57 -12.88 -23.11
N ASN A 471 35.80 -12.56 -24.15
CA ASN A 471 35.99 -13.12 -25.48
C ASN A 471 36.82 -12.17 -26.36
N SER A 472 38.11 -12.46 -26.52
CA SER A 472 39.04 -11.60 -27.27
C SER A 472 38.71 -11.46 -28.76
N GLU A 473 38.00 -12.44 -29.33
CA GLU A 473 37.69 -12.53 -30.77
C GLU A 473 36.23 -12.26 -31.11
N LEU A 474 35.33 -12.18 -30.12
CA LEU A 474 33.91 -11.98 -30.36
C LEU A 474 33.66 -10.57 -30.91
N ALA A 475 33.07 -10.47 -32.11
CA ALA A 475 32.95 -9.20 -32.84
C ALA A 475 31.51 -8.77 -33.16
N GLN A 476 30.51 -9.66 -33.07
CA GLN A 476 29.13 -9.40 -33.48
C GLN A 476 28.11 -9.81 -32.41
N TYR A 477 27.05 -9.02 -32.27
CA TYR A 477 25.97 -9.22 -31.29
C TYR A 477 24.57 -9.32 -31.93
N LYS A 478 24.46 -9.41 -33.26
CA LYS A 478 23.19 -9.24 -34.00
C LYS A 478 22.05 -10.16 -33.55
N THR A 479 22.34 -11.36 -33.07
CA THR A 479 21.34 -12.29 -32.52
C THR A 479 20.99 -12.01 -31.05
N LEU A 480 21.83 -11.26 -30.32
CA LEU A 480 21.57 -10.87 -28.92
C LEU A 480 20.49 -9.79 -28.81
N SER A 481 20.31 -8.95 -29.84
CA SER A 481 19.23 -7.95 -29.86
C SER A 481 17.84 -8.57 -29.95
N GLU A 482 17.73 -9.81 -30.42
CA GLU A 482 16.46 -10.55 -30.55
C GLU A 482 16.14 -11.40 -29.31
N LEU A 483 17.08 -11.52 -28.36
CA LEU A 483 16.87 -12.27 -27.12
C LEU A 483 16.13 -11.39 -26.10
N TYR A 484 15.02 -11.90 -25.60
CA TYR A 484 14.28 -11.34 -24.47
C TYR A 484 14.25 -12.33 -23.30
N SER A 485 14.14 -11.81 -22.09
CA SER A 485 13.92 -12.63 -20.89
C SER A 485 12.50 -12.43 -20.39
N GLU A 486 11.78 -13.53 -20.13
CA GLU A 486 10.42 -13.48 -19.54
C GLU A 486 10.44 -13.12 -18.05
N VAL A 487 11.63 -13.10 -17.42
CA VAL A 487 11.83 -12.77 -16.00
C VAL A 487 13.00 -11.80 -15.86
N GLU A 488 13.12 -11.11 -14.73
CA GLU A 488 14.28 -10.28 -14.44
C GLU A 488 15.60 -11.08 -14.56
N CYS A 489 16.49 -10.60 -15.42
CA CYS A 489 17.78 -11.21 -15.75
C CYS A 489 18.87 -10.14 -15.70
N VAL A 490 19.99 -10.42 -15.04
CA VAL A 490 21.16 -9.53 -15.04
C VAL A 490 22.05 -9.92 -16.22
N TRP A 491 22.23 -9.03 -17.17
CA TRP A 491 23.06 -9.27 -18.35
C TRP A 491 24.48 -8.78 -18.07
N HIS A 492 25.47 -9.67 -18.02
CA HIS A 492 26.88 -9.33 -17.88
C HIS A 492 27.59 -9.49 -19.22
N ILE A 493 27.79 -8.38 -19.94
CA ILE A 493 28.46 -8.36 -21.23
C ILE A 493 29.78 -7.58 -21.07
N SER A 494 30.90 -8.24 -20.83
CA SER A 494 32.15 -7.52 -20.47
C SER A 494 33.42 -8.04 -21.14
N ASN A 495 34.43 -7.19 -21.31
CA ASN A 495 35.75 -7.56 -21.80
C ASN A 495 35.74 -8.32 -23.15
N ASN A 496 34.87 -7.91 -24.08
CA ASN A 496 34.84 -8.42 -25.45
C ASN A 496 35.35 -7.31 -26.40
N PRO A 497 36.67 -7.13 -26.53
CA PRO A 497 37.27 -5.91 -27.09
C PRO A 497 37.01 -5.69 -28.59
N LYS A 498 36.49 -6.70 -29.31
CA LYS A 498 36.12 -6.58 -30.73
C LYS A 498 34.61 -6.43 -30.95
N MET A 499 33.79 -6.60 -29.91
CA MET A 499 32.33 -6.56 -30.03
C MET A 499 31.82 -5.13 -29.92
N ASN A 500 31.35 -4.59 -31.04
CA ASN A 500 30.80 -3.23 -31.11
C ASN A 500 29.38 -3.19 -30.53
N LEU A 501 29.06 -2.44 -29.47
CA LEU A 501 27.72 -2.39 -28.87
C LEU A 501 26.92 -1.10 -29.13
N ASN A 502 27.36 -0.23 -30.05
CA ASN A 502 26.79 1.11 -30.23
C ASN A 502 25.26 1.20 -30.43
N ASN A 503 24.64 0.20 -31.04
CA ASN A 503 23.19 0.21 -31.26
C ASN A 503 22.46 -0.76 -30.31
N PHE A 504 23.18 -1.46 -29.42
CA PHE A 504 22.59 -2.44 -28.50
C PHE A 504 21.88 -1.76 -27.32
N CYS A 505 22.37 -0.60 -26.90
CA CYS A 505 21.90 0.14 -25.72
C CYS A 505 20.95 1.31 -26.04
N THR A 506 20.71 1.59 -27.32
CA THR A 506 19.85 2.70 -27.78
C THR A 506 18.63 2.21 -28.58
N ASP A 507 18.41 0.89 -28.67
CA ASP A 507 17.30 0.31 -29.42
C ASP A 507 16.04 0.24 -28.52
N THR A 508 14.97 0.93 -28.92
CA THR A 508 13.74 1.16 -28.14
C THR A 508 12.98 -0.12 -27.79
N PHE A 509 13.16 -1.21 -28.55
CA PHE A 509 12.57 -2.51 -28.19
C PHE A 509 13.29 -3.21 -27.03
N SER A 510 14.47 -2.72 -26.65
CA SER A 510 15.33 -3.31 -25.63
C SER A 510 15.22 -2.68 -24.24
N GLU A 511 14.49 -1.57 -24.13
CA GLU A 511 14.35 -0.76 -22.91
C GLU A 511 13.55 -1.46 -21.80
N MET A 512 12.56 -2.31 -22.15
CA MET A 512 11.73 -3.00 -21.16
C MET A 512 12.40 -4.20 -20.45
N TYR A 513 13.48 -4.79 -20.99
CA TYR A 513 14.01 -6.10 -20.52
C TYR A 513 15.51 -6.13 -20.22
N LYS A 514 16.23 -5.01 -20.37
CA LYS A 514 17.70 -4.92 -20.15
C LYS A 514 18.12 -3.96 -19.03
N ALA A 515 17.21 -3.66 -18.10
CA ALA A 515 17.41 -2.81 -16.93
C ALA A 515 18.65 -3.13 -16.07
N ASN A 516 19.07 -4.40 -16.09
CA ASN A 516 20.19 -4.91 -15.30
C ASN A 516 21.36 -5.31 -16.21
N LEU A 517 21.77 -4.43 -17.13
CA LEU A 517 22.92 -4.63 -18.00
C LEU A 517 24.23 -4.14 -17.35
N LYS A 518 25.09 -5.08 -16.96
CA LYS A 518 26.49 -4.84 -16.61
C LYS A 518 27.34 -4.94 -17.88
N TYR A 519 27.76 -3.82 -18.46
CA TYR A 519 28.66 -3.83 -19.61
C TYR A 519 29.92 -2.97 -19.37
N TYR A 520 31.10 -3.48 -19.69
CA TYR A 520 32.35 -2.73 -19.63
C TYR A 520 33.45 -3.45 -20.43
N GLY A 521 34.48 -2.74 -20.89
CA GLY A 521 35.59 -3.36 -21.64
C GLY A 521 35.24 -3.94 -23.03
N ASN A 522 34.10 -3.57 -23.60
CA ASN A 522 33.73 -3.91 -24.99
C ASN A 522 34.07 -2.76 -25.95
N MET A 523 33.97 -2.99 -27.26
CA MET A 523 34.17 -1.92 -28.25
C MET A 523 32.91 -1.03 -28.31
N GLY A 524 33.00 0.23 -27.88
CA GLY A 524 31.97 1.27 -28.15
C GLY A 524 30.59 1.15 -27.48
N GLY A 525 29.99 2.33 -27.24
CA GLY A 525 28.58 2.70 -27.44
C GLY A 525 27.49 2.19 -26.51
N CYS A 526 27.84 2.08 -25.24
CA CYS A 526 26.87 2.26 -24.17
C CYS A 526 27.38 3.23 -23.08
N GLU A 527 28.59 3.80 -23.23
CA GLU A 527 29.27 4.59 -22.20
C GLU A 527 28.34 5.60 -21.51
N CYS A 528 28.28 5.53 -20.19
CA CYS A 528 27.43 6.37 -19.34
C CYS A 528 25.91 6.21 -19.55
N VAL A 529 25.46 5.11 -20.16
CA VAL A 529 24.05 4.67 -20.18
C VAL A 529 23.92 3.42 -19.30
N ASN A 530 22.88 3.32 -18.46
CA ASN A 530 22.61 2.15 -17.61
C ASN A 530 23.85 1.63 -16.87
N VAL A 531 24.43 2.51 -16.04
CA VAL A 531 25.75 2.30 -15.45
C VAL A 531 25.65 1.45 -14.18
N TYR A 532 26.45 0.38 -14.14
CA TYR A 532 26.61 -0.46 -12.95
C TYR A 532 28.08 -0.44 -12.51
N ILE A 533 28.37 0.26 -11.42
CA ILE A 533 29.71 0.44 -10.85
C ILE A 533 30.00 -0.65 -9.81
N THR A 534 31.03 -1.44 -10.09
CA THR A 534 31.71 -2.38 -9.19
C THR A 534 33.22 -2.15 -9.27
N PRO A 535 34.06 -2.78 -8.43
CA PRO A 535 35.51 -2.63 -8.53
C PRO A 535 36.08 -2.91 -9.93
N GLU A 536 35.48 -3.85 -10.66
CA GLU A 536 35.90 -4.25 -12.01
C GLU A 536 35.47 -3.25 -13.09
N SER A 537 34.30 -2.62 -12.95
CA SER A 537 33.75 -1.71 -13.96
C SER A 537 34.11 -0.25 -13.72
N LEU A 538 34.50 0.11 -12.49
CA LEU A 538 34.87 1.48 -12.08
C LEU A 538 35.85 2.19 -13.05
N PRO A 539 36.93 1.55 -13.56
CA PRO A 539 37.87 2.23 -14.46
C PRO A 539 37.24 2.71 -15.78
N TYR A 540 36.09 2.17 -16.17
CA TYR A 540 35.43 2.48 -17.45
C TYR A 540 34.47 3.68 -17.34
N TYR A 541 34.12 4.11 -16.13
CA TYR A 541 33.12 5.17 -15.89
C TYR A 541 33.72 6.46 -15.32
N THR A 542 35.04 6.55 -15.19
CA THR A 542 35.72 7.70 -14.55
C THR A 542 35.57 9.03 -15.28
N ASN A 543 35.08 9.01 -16.53
CA ASN A 543 34.89 10.21 -17.35
C ASN A 543 33.41 10.55 -17.56
N CYS A 544 32.48 9.81 -16.94
CA CYS A 544 31.06 10.03 -17.10
C CYS A 544 30.62 11.31 -16.38
N THR A 545 30.21 12.31 -17.15
CA THR A 545 29.66 13.57 -16.61
C THR A 545 28.14 13.56 -16.49
N HIS A 546 27.49 12.66 -17.24
CA HIS A 546 26.04 12.54 -17.33
C HIS A 546 25.67 11.07 -17.54
N ILE A 547 24.68 10.55 -16.81
CA ILE A 547 24.18 9.19 -16.96
C ILE A 547 22.68 9.19 -17.28
N THR A 548 22.25 8.40 -18.27
CA THR A 548 20.84 8.17 -18.66
C THR A 548 20.50 6.68 -18.61
N GLY A 549 19.23 6.29 -18.46
CA GLY A 549 18.94 4.85 -18.38
C GLY A 549 17.55 4.29 -18.73
N GLY A 550 16.57 5.08 -19.14
CA GLY A 550 15.27 4.50 -19.55
C GLY A 550 14.55 3.73 -18.44
N ASP A 551 13.56 2.93 -18.81
CA ASP A 551 12.38 2.55 -18.01
C ASP A 551 12.60 1.86 -16.64
N GLN A 552 13.79 1.33 -16.34
CA GLN A 552 13.97 0.37 -15.24
C GLN A 552 15.30 0.48 -14.44
N GLY A 553 16.14 1.50 -14.64
CA GLY A 553 17.21 1.87 -13.67
C GLY A 553 18.54 2.34 -14.25
N VAL A 554 19.14 3.39 -13.67
CA VAL A 554 20.09 4.26 -14.39
C VAL A 554 21.51 4.24 -13.84
N LEU A 555 21.67 4.30 -12.51
CA LEU A 555 22.98 4.22 -11.85
C LEU A 555 22.91 3.25 -10.67
N LYS A 556 23.67 2.16 -10.73
CA LYS A 556 23.84 1.19 -9.65
C LYS A 556 25.28 1.19 -9.14
N ILE A 557 25.48 1.18 -7.82
CA ILE A 557 26.81 1.15 -7.21
C ILE A 557 26.83 0.06 -6.13
N ALA A 558 27.69 -0.95 -6.31
CA ALA A 558 27.79 -2.06 -5.36
C ALA A 558 29.21 -2.59 -5.19
N ASN A 559 29.47 -3.23 -4.05
CA ASN A 559 30.73 -3.89 -3.69
C ASN A 559 31.96 -2.98 -3.69
N LEU A 560 31.81 -1.66 -3.51
CA LEU A 560 32.93 -0.74 -3.35
C LEU A 560 33.48 -0.74 -1.92
N THR A 561 34.76 -0.38 -1.78
CA THR A 561 35.43 -0.21 -0.47
C THR A 561 36.20 1.11 -0.46
N ASP A 562 36.44 1.68 0.73
CA ASP A 562 37.20 2.93 0.90
C ASP A 562 38.66 2.84 0.42
N SER A 563 39.18 1.63 0.18
CA SER A 563 40.53 1.42 -0.38
C SER A 563 40.64 1.70 -1.88
N LEU A 564 39.51 1.77 -2.59
CA LEU A 564 39.47 2.02 -4.03
C LEU A 564 39.63 3.50 -4.35
N ASN A 565 40.29 3.81 -5.46
CA ASN A 565 40.33 5.18 -5.96
C ASN A 565 38.99 5.56 -6.64
N LEU A 566 38.10 6.19 -5.89
CA LEU A 566 36.78 6.64 -6.37
C LEU A 566 36.80 8.06 -6.99
N SER A 567 37.97 8.72 -7.07
CA SER A 567 38.06 10.12 -7.51
C SER A 567 37.56 10.36 -8.93
N GLY A 568 37.55 9.33 -9.78
CA GLY A 568 37.00 9.41 -11.14
C GLY A 568 35.50 9.72 -11.16
N LEU A 569 34.75 9.34 -10.12
CA LEU A 569 33.31 9.58 -10.05
C LEU A 569 32.95 11.04 -9.75
N LEU A 570 33.92 11.85 -9.33
CA LEU A 570 33.73 13.30 -9.17
C LEU A 570 33.46 14.03 -10.49
N SER A 571 33.68 13.38 -11.63
CA SER A 571 33.30 13.94 -12.93
C SER A 571 31.78 13.96 -13.14
N LEU A 572 31.03 13.12 -12.43
CA LEU A 572 29.58 12.97 -12.59
C LEU A 572 28.83 14.19 -12.05
N LYS A 573 28.01 14.80 -12.91
CA LYS A 573 27.21 15.99 -12.61
C LYS A 573 25.71 15.79 -12.73
N LYS A 574 25.27 14.84 -13.57
CA LYS A 574 23.85 14.63 -13.86
C LYS A 574 23.50 13.15 -13.97
N VAL A 575 22.37 12.76 -13.38
CA VAL A 575 21.75 11.44 -13.54
C VAL A 575 20.29 11.65 -13.94
N GLU A 576 19.85 11.04 -15.04
CA GLU A 576 18.46 11.03 -15.49
C GLU A 576 17.85 9.67 -15.21
N GLY A 577 17.18 9.51 -14.06
CA GLY A 577 16.47 8.31 -13.61
C GLY A 577 16.94 7.80 -12.22
N ASN A 578 16.71 6.51 -11.94
CA ASN A 578 16.88 5.90 -10.61
C ASN A 578 18.35 5.68 -10.22
N ILE A 579 18.65 5.88 -8.93
CA ILE A 579 19.97 5.62 -8.32
C ILE A 579 19.83 4.52 -7.27
N GLU A 580 20.63 3.46 -7.35
CA GLU A 580 20.67 2.36 -6.38
C GLU A 580 22.10 2.20 -5.84
N ILE A 581 22.28 2.27 -4.51
CA ILE A 581 23.59 2.13 -3.86
C ILE A 581 23.48 1.09 -2.76
N PHE A 582 24.11 -0.06 -2.95
CA PHE A 582 23.90 -1.20 -2.06
C PHE A 582 25.10 -2.12 -1.91
N GLU A 583 25.16 -2.83 -0.78
CA GLU A 583 26.20 -3.83 -0.51
C GLU A 583 27.63 -3.26 -0.63
N ASN A 584 27.84 -2.00 -0.23
CA ASN A 584 29.17 -1.37 -0.21
C ASN A 584 29.76 -1.30 1.20
N GLN A 585 31.09 -1.30 1.27
CA GLN A 585 31.91 -1.07 2.47
C GLN A 585 32.59 0.31 2.39
N VAL A 586 31.88 1.30 1.86
CA VAL A 586 32.34 2.69 1.82
C VAL A 586 31.74 3.46 2.98
N SER A 587 32.53 4.30 3.63
CA SER A 587 32.05 5.09 4.77
C SER A 587 31.33 6.38 4.37
N ASN A 588 31.53 6.85 3.14
CA ASN A 588 31.06 8.14 2.65
C ASN A 588 30.83 8.15 1.12
N LEU A 589 29.68 8.67 0.65
CA LEU A 589 29.40 8.82 -0.79
C LEU A 589 29.84 10.17 -1.39
N SER A 590 30.73 10.91 -0.72
CA SER A 590 31.27 12.19 -1.20
C SER A 590 32.05 12.08 -2.52
N PHE A 591 32.35 10.87 -3.00
CA PHE A 591 32.84 10.68 -4.37
C PHE A 591 31.81 11.06 -5.45
N LEU A 592 30.55 11.31 -5.05
CA LEU A 592 29.47 11.89 -5.86
C LEU A 592 29.16 13.35 -5.47
N SER A 593 30.05 14.05 -4.75
CA SER A 593 29.75 15.41 -4.25
C SER A 593 29.49 16.46 -5.33
N ASN A 594 29.91 16.18 -6.58
CA ASN A 594 29.70 17.05 -7.74
C ASN A 594 28.40 16.72 -8.50
N LEU A 595 27.62 15.74 -8.04
CA LEU A 595 26.30 15.44 -8.60
C LEU A 595 25.38 16.63 -8.33
N GLU A 596 25.05 17.36 -9.39
CA GLU A 596 24.27 18.60 -9.33
C GLU A 596 22.80 18.35 -9.66
N ASN A 597 22.50 17.45 -10.59
CA ASN A 597 21.14 17.27 -11.09
C ASN A 597 20.74 15.80 -11.10
N VAL A 598 19.65 15.50 -10.43
CA VAL A 598 18.96 14.21 -10.59
C VAL A 598 17.56 14.51 -11.10
N SER A 599 17.23 13.97 -12.28
CA SER A 599 15.94 14.19 -12.94
C SER A 599 15.18 12.88 -13.12
N LYS A 600 13.87 13.00 -13.23
CA LYS A 600 12.91 11.90 -13.41
C LYS A 600 13.07 11.22 -14.77
N ASP A 601 12.74 9.94 -14.83
CA ASP A 601 12.42 9.25 -16.08
C ASP A 601 10.88 9.25 -16.31
N TYR A 602 10.45 9.35 -17.56
CA TYR A 602 9.06 9.38 -18.02
C TYR A 602 8.34 8.04 -17.82
N LEU A 603 9.07 6.92 -17.80
CA LEU A 603 8.50 5.57 -17.78
C LEU A 603 8.62 4.84 -16.43
N SER A 604 9.36 5.39 -15.47
CA SER A 604 9.52 4.80 -14.14
C SER A 604 8.46 5.32 -13.16
N ILE A 605 7.50 4.45 -12.83
CA ILE A 605 6.41 4.73 -11.89
C ILE A 605 6.85 5.07 -10.44
N TYR A 606 8.16 4.96 -10.11
CA TYR A 606 8.65 5.19 -8.73
C TYR A 606 9.84 6.14 -8.57
N ASN A 607 10.47 6.66 -9.64
CA ASN A 607 11.61 7.61 -9.60
C ASN A 607 12.41 7.56 -8.27
N LEU A 608 13.04 6.41 -8.01
CA LEU A 608 13.51 5.99 -6.69
C LEU A 608 15.04 6.11 -6.59
N THR A 609 15.51 6.89 -5.61
CA THR A 609 16.86 6.71 -5.06
C THR A 609 16.79 5.72 -3.89
N HIS A 610 17.50 4.61 -3.98
CA HIS A 610 17.52 3.55 -2.97
C HIS A 610 18.95 3.30 -2.47
N ILE A 611 19.19 3.54 -1.18
CA ILE A 611 20.50 3.38 -0.53
C ILE A 611 20.36 2.40 0.62
N HIS A 612 20.84 1.17 0.47
CA HIS A 612 20.59 0.13 1.47
C HIS A 612 21.69 -0.92 1.61
N ASN A 613 21.73 -1.64 2.73
CA ASN A 613 22.71 -2.70 2.97
C ASN A 613 24.18 -2.23 2.86
N ASN A 614 24.50 -1.00 3.25
CA ASN A 614 25.88 -0.49 3.27
C ASN A 614 26.37 -0.37 4.72
N PRO A 615 26.95 -1.43 5.31
CA PRO A 615 27.19 -1.52 6.76
C PRO A 615 28.14 -0.44 7.31
N ASP A 616 29.07 0.07 6.50
CA ASP A 616 30.04 1.08 6.92
C ASP A 616 29.62 2.52 6.60
N LEU A 617 28.54 2.69 5.82
CA LEU A 617 28.12 3.97 5.28
C LEU A 617 27.57 4.90 6.37
N LYS A 618 28.30 5.98 6.67
CA LYS A 618 27.93 6.97 7.68
C LYS A 618 27.46 8.29 7.08
N ARG A 619 27.80 8.58 5.83
CA ARG A 619 27.61 9.90 5.20
C ARG A 619 27.13 9.83 3.77
N LEU A 620 26.07 10.60 3.46
CA LEU A 620 25.58 10.79 2.09
C LEU A 620 26.55 11.65 1.26
N GLY A 621 26.92 12.85 1.71
CA GLY A 621 27.93 13.67 1.04
C GLY A 621 27.49 14.26 -0.30
N TRP A 622 26.18 14.47 -0.49
CA TRP A 622 25.57 14.97 -1.74
C TRP A 622 25.21 16.46 -1.66
N ASP A 623 26.18 17.29 -1.28
CA ASP A 623 25.95 18.71 -0.97
C ASP A 623 25.48 19.58 -2.16
N SER A 624 25.74 19.13 -3.39
CA SER A 624 25.50 19.89 -4.62
C SER A 624 24.17 19.58 -5.31
N ILE A 625 23.45 18.56 -4.85
CA ILE A 625 22.30 18.01 -5.58
C ILE A 625 21.13 19.00 -5.63
N LYS A 626 20.48 19.02 -6.79
CA LYS A 626 19.21 19.69 -7.07
C LYS A 626 18.32 18.69 -7.79
N PHE A 627 17.07 18.61 -7.41
CA PHE A 627 16.09 17.81 -8.14
C PHE A 627 15.43 18.73 -9.16
N GLN A 628 15.43 18.34 -10.43
CA GLN A 628 14.81 19.13 -11.50
C GLN A 628 13.55 18.42 -12.01
N ASP A 629 12.44 19.15 -12.04
CA ASP A 629 11.27 18.75 -12.81
C ASP A 629 11.52 18.96 -14.30
N TYR A 630 11.20 17.95 -15.10
CA TYR A 630 11.28 18.06 -16.56
C TYR A 630 10.13 18.93 -17.08
N GLN A 631 10.42 20.17 -17.46
CA GLN A 631 9.42 21.07 -18.04
C GLN A 631 9.19 20.79 -19.53
N LYS A 632 8.03 20.17 -19.82
CA LYS A 632 7.07 20.45 -20.91
C LYS A 632 6.43 19.13 -21.37
N PHE A 633 5.19 18.90 -20.98
CA PHE A 633 4.38 17.89 -21.63
C PHE A 633 2.94 18.34 -21.90
N ASP A 634 2.42 17.79 -22.99
CA ASP A 634 1.06 18.02 -23.51
C ASP A 634 0.01 17.31 -22.64
N ALA A 635 -1.26 17.70 -22.77
CA ALA A 635 -2.36 17.35 -21.85
C ALA A 635 -2.57 15.83 -21.63
N PHE A 636 -2.15 14.98 -22.58
CA PHE A 636 -2.22 13.53 -22.48
C PHE A 636 -1.27 12.94 -21.42
N GLN A 637 -0.11 13.57 -21.20
CA GLN A 637 0.93 13.04 -20.31
C GLN A 637 0.71 13.44 -18.84
N LYS A 638 0.08 14.59 -18.59
CA LYS A 638 -0.46 14.97 -17.27
C LYS A 638 -1.48 13.96 -16.72
N MET A 639 -2.16 13.21 -17.60
CA MET A 639 -3.17 12.23 -17.19
C MET A 639 -2.54 10.91 -16.69
N VAL A 640 -1.29 10.60 -17.08
CA VAL A 640 -0.59 9.36 -16.70
C VAL A 640 0.37 9.59 -15.51
N SER A 641 0.94 10.80 -15.36
CA SER A 641 1.91 11.15 -14.31
C SER A 641 1.27 11.65 -13.01
N LYS A 642 0.27 10.95 -12.47
CA LYS A 642 -0.38 11.30 -11.18
C LYS A 642 0.53 11.08 -9.94
N PHE A 643 1.80 10.76 -10.14
CA PHE A 643 2.82 10.49 -9.13
C PHE A 643 4.12 11.25 -9.47
N ASP A 644 4.02 12.57 -9.54
CA ASP A 644 5.10 13.45 -9.95
C ASP A 644 6.12 13.70 -8.82
N ILE A 645 6.45 12.69 -8.02
CA ILE A 645 7.20 12.87 -6.77
C ILE A 645 8.50 12.06 -6.79
N TYR A 646 9.62 12.74 -6.50
CA TYR A 646 10.92 12.09 -6.39
C TYR A 646 10.99 11.30 -5.08
N THR A 647 11.30 10.01 -5.14
CA THR A 647 11.21 9.11 -3.99
C THR A 647 12.60 8.72 -3.49
N VAL A 648 12.83 8.77 -2.18
CA VAL A 648 14.08 8.36 -1.53
C VAL A 648 13.81 7.29 -0.47
N SER A 649 14.63 6.24 -0.48
CA SER A 649 14.65 5.14 0.48
C SER A 649 16.08 4.92 0.96
N ILE A 650 16.31 5.01 2.27
CA ILE A 650 17.60 4.83 2.93
C ILE A 650 17.41 3.97 4.18
N HIS A 651 17.88 2.72 4.18
CA HIS A 651 17.71 1.78 5.31
C HIS A 651 18.82 0.73 5.35
N ASP A 652 18.97 0.02 6.47
CA ASP A 652 19.98 -1.06 6.63
C ASP A 652 21.42 -0.60 6.31
N ASN A 653 21.74 0.66 6.62
CA ASN A 653 23.09 1.23 6.54
C ASN A 653 23.73 1.28 7.95
N HIS A 654 24.92 1.88 8.11
CA HIS A 654 25.53 2.01 9.43
C HIS A 654 24.56 2.71 10.42
N PRO A 655 24.44 2.27 11.69
CA PRO A 655 23.55 2.90 12.69
C PRO A 655 23.85 4.38 13.01
N ASP A 656 24.98 4.89 12.53
CA ASP A 656 25.42 6.29 12.69
C ASP A 656 25.29 7.07 11.37
N PHE A 657 24.63 6.49 10.36
CA PHE A 657 24.30 7.19 9.15
C PHE A 657 23.52 8.46 9.48
N CYS A 658 23.98 9.58 8.95
CA CYS A 658 23.37 10.87 9.19
C CYS A 658 23.28 11.73 7.94
N LEU A 659 22.24 12.57 7.90
CA LEU A 659 22.04 13.64 6.94
C LEU A 659 22.47 14.97 7.55
N THR A 660 23.17 15.79 6.78
CA THR A 660 23.46 17.17 7.16
C THR A 660 22.20 18.03 7.10
N THR A 661 22.25 19.18 7.77
CA THR A 661 21.23 20.23 7.63
C THR A 661 21.04 20.68 6.19
N ARG A 662 22.10 20.65 5.37
CA ARG A 662 22.04 21.01 3.96
C ARG A 662 21.32 19.95 3.13
N GLU A 663 21.65 18.68 3.31
CA GLU A 663 21.00 17.56 2.61
C GLU A 663 19.50 17.48 2.95
N LEU A 664 19.15 17.56 4.23
CA LEU A 664 17.75 17.57 4.67
C LEU A 664 17.00 18.81 4.16
N GLN A 665 17.64 19.97 4.14
CA GLN A 665 17.07 21.18 3.53
C GLN A 665 16.81 20.97 2.03
N THR A 666 17.74 20.35 1.31
CA THR A 666 17.55 20.04 -0.11
C THR A 666 16.36 19.11 -0.33
N PHE A 667 16.17 18.08 0.50
CA PHE A 667 15.00 17.20 0.42
C PHE A 667 13.68 17.97 0.65
N ALA A 668 13.65 18.84 1.67
CA ALA A 668 12.49 19.67 1.98
C ALA A 668 12.17 20.70 0.87
N GLU A 669 13.19 21.30 0.25
CA GLU A 669 13.03 22.30 -0.81
C GLU A 669 12.56 21.75 -2.15
N ASN A 670 12.73 20.44 -2.37
CA ASN A 670 12.41 19.77 -3.63
C ASN A 670 11.25 18.77 -3.51
N ASP A 671 10.46 18.84 -2.44
CA ASP A 671 9.29 17.99 -2.21
C ASP A 671 9.59 16.48 -2.35
N VAL A 672 10.75 16.05 -1.83
CA VAL A 672 11.17 14.66 -1.91
C VAL A 672 10.26 13.79 -1.03
N TYR A 673 9.70 12.75 -1.62
CA TYR A 673 8.98 11.71 -0.90
C TYR A 673 9.94 10.74 -0.23
N VAL A 674 9.66 10.37 1.01
CA VAL A 674 10.47 9.44 1.79
C VAL A 674 9.57 8.38 2.41
N TYR A 675 9.85 7.08 2.19
CA TYR A 675 9.07 5.99 2.81
C TYR A 675 9.83 5.08 3.74
N ASN A 676 11.14 4.89 3.57
CA ASN A 676 11.99 4.16 4.52
C ASN A 676 13.24 5.01 4.76
N LEU A 677 13.33 5.71 5.90
CA LEU A 677 14.48 6.55 6.21
C LEU A 677 15.01 6.27 7.62
N GLU A 678 16.09 5.51 7.67
CA GLU A 678 16.89 5.25 8.86
C GLU A 678 18.11 6.18 8.83
N ALA A 679 17.91 7.43 9.25
CA ALA A 679 18.97 8.44 9.31
C ALA A 679 18.85 9.34 10.54
N LYS A 680 20.00 9.76 11.08
CA LYS A 680 20.10 10.81 12.11
C LYS A 680 20.41 12.15 11.45
N LEU A 681 20.28 13.24 12.20
CA LEU A 681 20.88 14.51 11.78
C LEU A 681 22.35 14.56 12.23
N CYS A 682 23.24 15.00 11.35
CA CYS A 682 24.65 15.11 11.67
C CYS A 682 24.91 16.22 12.71
N ALA A 683 25.93 16.03 13.56
CA ALA A 683 26.30 17.00 14.59
C ALA A 683 27.08 18.22 14.06
N ASP A 684 27.35 18.28 12.75
CA ASP A 684 28.13 19.34 12.13
C ASP A 684 27.38 20.68 12.15
N LEU A 685 28.02 21.70 12.72
CA LEU A 685 27.48 23.07 12.80
C LEU A 685 28.02 24.00 11.71
N GLU A 686 28.86 23.49 10.82
CA GLU A 686 29.50 24.24 9.74
C GLU A 686 28.72 24.08 8.43
N ARG A 687 28.53 25.18 7.69
CA ARG A 687 27.94 25.18 6.35
C ARG A 687 28.83 25.89 5.35
N LYS A 688 28.86 25.38 4.13
CA LYS A 688 29.62 25.95 3.01
C LYS A 688 29.09 27.31 2.54
N ASP A 689 27.81 27.60 2.78
CA ASP A 689 27.17 28.88 2.45
C ASP A 689 27.40 29.96 3.53
N GLY A 690 28.07 29.62 4.64
CA GLY A 690 28.39 30.54 5.72
C GLY A 690 27.23 30.84 6.67
N GLU A 691 26.07 30.20 6.50
CA GLU A 691 24.95 30.32 7.43
C GLU A 691 25.24 29.57 8.74
N LYS A 692 24.90 30.18 9.88
CA LYS A 692 25.22 29.66 11.21
C LYS A 692 24.15 28.68 11.70
N ILE A 693 24.60 27.47 12.07
CA ILE A 693 23.80 26.44 12.72
C ILE A 693 24.02 26.48 14.23
N CYS A 694 22.94 26.30 14.98
CA CYS A 694 22.97 26.18 16.43
C CYS A 694 22.10 25.03 16.91
N ASN A 695 22.57 24.32 17.94
CA ASN A 695 21.73 23.39 18.67
C ASN A 695 20.80 24.18 19.59
N PHE A 696 19.51 23.85 19.55
CA PHE A 696 18.52 24.44 20.43
C PHE A 696 18.60 23.77 21.81
N VAL A 697 18.79 24.58 22.85
CA VAL A 697 18.72 24.16 24.25
C VAL A 697 17.54 24.85 24.92
N ASP A 698 17.58 26.17 24.95
CA ASP A 698 16.47 27.02 25.37
C ASP A 698 16.57 28.42 24.72
N LEU A 699 15.51 29.23 24.86
CA LEU A 699 15.48 30.59 24.32
C LEU A 699 16.47 31.53 25.04
N THR A 700 16.76 31.33 26.32
CA THR A 700 17.65 32.22 27.08
C THR A 700 19.10 32.12 26.62
N SER A 701 19.54 30.93 26.20
CA SER A 701 20.88 30.66 25.70
C SER A 701 21.02 30.82 24.18
N LEU A 702 19.91 31.03 23.45
CA LEU A 702 19.93 31.13 21.99
C LEU A 702 20.80 32.31 21.52
N ASP A 703 21.77 32.00 20.66
CA ASP A 703 22.65 32.98 20.01
C ASP A 703 21.92 33.69 18.87
N LEU A 704 21.91 35.02 18.91
CA LEU A 704 21.17 35.86 17.97
C LEU A 704 21.67 35.80 16.52
N LYS A 705 22.88 35.27 16.29
CA LYS A 705 23.44 35.08 14.94
C LYS A 705 23.02 33.77 14.31
N CYS A 706 22.37 32.86 15.03
CA CYS A 706 21.88 31.60 14.47
C CYS A 706 20.85 31.89 13.38
N GLN A 707 20.94 31.16 12.27
CA GLN A 707 19.94 31.18 11.20
C GLN A 707 19.26 29.80 11.10
N HIS A 708 19.99 28.75 11.45
CA HIS A 708 19.52 27.36 11.46
C HIS A 708 19.50 26.83 12.88
N LEU A 709 18.40 26.18 13.25
CA LEU A 709 18.27 25.49 14.54
C LEU A 709 18.15 23.99 14.35
N ILE A 710 18.88 23.23 15.17
CA ILE A 710 18.71 21.79 15.32
C ILE A 710 18.04 21.54 16.68
N GLY A 711 16.89 20.88 16.69
CA GLY A 711 16.20 20.49 17.91
C GLY A 711 14.74 20.94 17.97
N GLU A 712 14.07 20.51 19.05
CA GLU A 712 12.64 20.73 19.29
C GLU A 712 12.41 22.08 19.99
N VAL A 713 11.71 23.00 19.34
CA VAL A 713 11.47 24.36 19.87
C VAL A 713 10.12 24.41 20.57
N ASN A 714 10.10 24.63 21.89
CA ASN A 714 8.87 24.76 22.68
C ASN A 714 8.76 26.16 23.30
N ILE A 715 7.66 26.86 23.01
CA ILE A 715 7.35 28.20 23.52
C ILE A 715 6.09 28.12 24.37
N ASN A 716 6.18 28.58 25.62
CA ASN A 716 5.08 28.54 26.60
C ASN A 716 5.08 29.78 27.50
N ASN A 717 4.17 29.85 28.48
CA ASN A 717 4.08 30.96 29.44
C ASN A 717 5.34 31.19 30.29
N GLU A 718 6.22 30.19 30.43
CA GLU A 718 7.46 30.33 31.20
C GLU A 718 8.56 31.04 30.40
N ASN A 719 8.53 30.97 29.06
CA ASN A 719 9.61 31.44 28.20
C ASN A 719 9.19 32.39 27.06
N GLU A 720 7.90 32.72 26.93
CA GLU A 720 7.36 33.54 25.84
C GLU A 720 7.99 34.94 25.74
N ASP A 721 8.48 35.50 26.85
CA ASP A 721 9.19 36.79 26.89
C ASP A 721 10.52 36.78 26.10
N TYR A 722 11.07 35.59 25.79
CA TYR A 722 12.30 35.41 25.01
C TYR A 722 12.06 34.98 23.56
N SER A 723 10.80 34.84 23.14
CA SER A 723 10.42 34.38 21.79
C SER A 723 11.03 35.21 20.66
N TRP A 724 11.23 36.51 20.87
CA TRP A 724 11.84 37.44 19.92
C TRP A 724 13.23 37.01 19.44
N LYS A 725 13.96 36.19 20.20
CA LYS A 725 15.27 35.67 19.78
C LYS A 725 15.22 34.72 18.58
N LEU A 726 14.03 34.20 18.25
CA LEU A 726 13.80 33.38 17.06
C LEU A 726 13.70 34.21 15.78
N GLU A 727 13.71 35.55 15.87
CA GLU A 727 13.49 36.44 14.72
C GLU A 727 14.52 36.24 13.59
N ASN A 728 15.75 35.85 13.89
CA ASN A 728 16.79 35.58 12.89
C ASN A 728 16.76 34.14 12.32
N ILE A 729 15.93 33.26 12.87
CA ILE A 729 15.86 31.86 12.44
C ILE A 729 15.09 31.75 11.14
N THR A 730 15.71 31.08 10.16
CA THR A 730 15.12 30.78 8.85
C THR A 730 14.75 29.31 8.71
N ASN A 731 15.45 28.40 9.39
CA ASN A 731 15.25 26.96 9.24
C ASN A 731 15.30 26.27 10.60
N ILE A 732 14.34 25.38 10.86
CA ILE A 732 14.31 24.51 12.04
C ILE A 732 14.38 23.05 11.57
N TYR A 733 15.36 22.31 12.08
CA TYR A 733 15.52 20.87 11.88
C TYR A 733 15.06 20.14 13.15
N GLY A 734 13.76 19.84 13.20
CA GLY A 734 12.99 19.43 14.39
C GLY A 734 11.54 19.89 14.26
N SER A 735 10.84 20.06 15.38
CA SER A 735 9.50 20.66 15.44
C SER A 735 9.47 21.99 16.18
N ILE A 736 8.37 22.73 16.00
CA ILE A 736 8.05 23.92 16.78
C ILE A 736 6.65 23.83 17.38
N VAL A 737 6.57 24.02 18.69
CA VAL A 737 5.33 24.00 19.47
C VAL A 737 5.20 25.32 20.22
N VAL A 738 4.11 26.05 19.97
CA VAL A 738 3.75 27.28 20.68
C VAL A 738 2.48 27.02 21.45
N GLN A 739 2.57 26.91 22.77
CA GLN A 739 1.44 26.46 23.58
C GLN A 739 1.31 27.11 24.95
N TYR A 740 0.06 27.27 25.40
CA TYR A 740 -0.26 27.80 26.74
C TYR A 740 0.38 29.16 27.05
N THR A 741 0.61 29.99 26.05
CA THR A 741 1.19 31.34 26.24
C THR A 741 0.14 32.30 26.79
N GLU A 742 0.57 33.26 27.63
CA GLU A 742 -0.31 34.20 28.33
C GLU A 742 -0.26 35.61 27.75
N LYS A 743 0.80 35.98 27.02
CA LYS A 743 1.04 37.35 26.52
C LYS A 743 1.13 37.44 25.00
N LEU A 744 1.52 36.37 24.30
CA LEU A 744 1.70 36.42 22.84
C LEU A 744 0.39 36.72 22.10
N THR A 745 0.42 37.75 21.26
CA THR A 745 -0.71 38.18 20.40
C THR A 745 -0.57 37.73 18.94
N ASP A 746 0.65 37.46 18.49
CA ASP A 746 0.97 37.02 17.14
C ASP A 746 2.24 36.15 17.10
N LEU A 747 2.61 35.68 15.91
CA LEU A 747 3.84 34.89 15.66
C LEU A 747 4.91 35.69 14.89
N ASN A 748 4.94 37.02 14.99
CA ASN A 748 5.89 37.84 14.23
C ASN A 748 7.36 37.54 14.54
N PHE A 749 7.64 36.94 15.70
CA PHE A 749 8.98 36.43 16.04
C PHE A 749 9.44 35.26 15.13
N LEU A 750 8.53 34.64 14.36
CA LEU A 750 8.84 33.63 13.32
C LEU A 750 8.76 34.20 11.90
N ARG A 751 8.74 35.53 11.72
CA ARG A 751 8.51 36.12 10.39
C ARG A 751 9.52 35.71 9.33
N ASN A 752 10.74 35.34 9.72
CA ASN A 752 11.81 34.93 8.81
C ASN A 752 11.88 33.42 8.58
N LEU A 753 11.04 32.62 9.24
CA LEU A 753 11.00 31.18 9.10
C LEU A 753 10.60 30.79 7.68
N ARG A 754 11.43 29.95 7.04
CA ARG A 754 11.31 29.49 5.65
C ARG A 754 10.93 28.03 5.54
N ALA A 755 11.43 27.20 6.45
CA ALA A 755 11.21 25.75 6.44
C ALA A 755 11.31 25.15 7.86
N VAL A 756 10.54 24.09 8.09
CA VAL A 756 10.65 23.20 9.25
C VAL A 756 10.79 21.78 8.70
N ALA A 757 11.82 21.04 9.09
CA ALA A 757 12.07 19.69 8.59
C ALA A 757 12.43 18.74 9.73
N SER A 758 11.70 17.64 9.87
CA SER A 758 11.91 16.66 10.94
C SER A 758 12.28 15.30 10.36
N LEU A 759 13.18 14.58 11.05
CA LEU A 759 13.48 13.16 10.81
C LEU A 759 12.73 12.24 11.78
N ASN A 760 11.92 12.80 12.69
CA ASN A 760 11.15 12.04 13.67
C ASN A 760 9.76 11.70 13.11
N PHE A 761 9.69 10.59 12.37
CA PHE A 761 8.53 10.22 11.56
C PHE A 761 7.47 9.34 12.26
N GLY A 762 7.63 9.04 13.56
CA GLY A 762 6.87 7.95 14.20
C GLY A 762 7.32 6.57 13.69
N ASN A 763 6.66 5.49 14.14
CA ASN A 763 7.03 4.12 13.73
C ASN A 763 6.71 3.91 12.23
N ILE A 764 7.73 4.02 11.37
CA ILE A 764 7.60 3.78 9.93
C ILE A 764 7.27 2.29 9.71
N LEU A 765 6.10 2.01 9.13
CA LEU A 765 5.78 0.68 8.60
C LEU A 765 6.62 0.44 7.34
N ARG A 766 7.51 -0.55 7.43
CA ARG A 766 8.32 -1.08 6.32
C ARG A 766 7.44 -1.83 5.32
N GLU A 767 6.65 -1.17 4.48
CA GLU A 767 6.04 -1.83 3.30
C GLU A 767 5.34 -0.85 2.36
N ILE A 768 5.76 -0.82 1.09
CA ILE A 768 4.93 -0.33 -0.01
C ILE A 768 3.99 -1.49 -0.38
N VAL A 769 2.76 -1.46 0.11
CA VAL A 769 1.67 -2.28 -0.44
C VAL A 769 0.78 -1.37 -1.28
N ILE A 770 0.82 -1.56 -2.60
CA ILE A 770 -0.11 -0.96 -3.55
C ILE A 770 -1.43 -1.74 -3.44
N SER A 771 -2.18 -1.53 -2.36
CA SER A 771 -3.62 -1.78 -2.33
C SER A 771 -4.26 -1.05 -1.16
N GLU A 772 -5.15 -0.14 -1.54
CA GLU A 772 -6.28 0.46 -0.82
C GLU A 772 -6.26 0.47 0.72
N LYS A 773 -6.20 1.69 1.26
CA LYS A 773 -6.52 2.09 2.65
C LYS A 773 -5.67 1.41 3.74
N LYS A 774 -4.46 1.94 3.96
CA LYS A 774 -3.86 1.96 5.30
C LYS A 774 -3.34 3.36 5.62
N GLU A 775 -3.69 3.83 6.82
CA GLU A 775 -3.26 5.11 7.36
C GLU A 775 -1.72 5.12 7.48
N PHE A 776 -1.10 6.14 6.88
CA PHE A 776 0.32 6.43 7.08
C PHE A 776 0.63 6.62 8.59
N PRO A 777 1.82 6.20 9.07
CA PRO A 777 2.18 6.24 10.49
C PRO A 777 1.96 7.60 11.16
N ASP A 778 1.53 7.57 12.43
CA ASP A 778 1.20 8.74 13.24
C ASP A 778 2.46 9.40 13.85
N GLY A 779 3.10 10.29 13.09
CA GLY A 779 4.02 11.30 13.63
C GLY A 779 3.27 12.58 14.04
N PRO A 780 3.66 13.28 15.12
CA PRO A 780 3.04 14.55 15.48
C PRO A 780 3.31 15.62 14.41
N PRO A 781 2.40 16.59 14.21
CA PRO A 781 2.62 17.76 13.36
C PRO A 781 3.92 18.51 13.73
N SER A 782 4.72 18.88 12.73
CA SER A 782 6.01 19.56 12.94
C SER A 782 5.84 21.02 13.38
N ILE A 783 4.66 21.61 13.17
CA ILE A 783 4.30 22.95 13.64
C ILE A 783 2.97 22.85 14.39
N GLN A 784 2.97 23.23 15.66
CA GLN A 784 1.80 23.18 16.55
C GLN A 784 1.60 24.50 17.28
N ILE A 785 0.38 25.03 17.26
CA ILE A 785 0.01 26.30 17.90
C ILE A 785 -1.24 26.09 18.75
N ASN A 786 -1.05 25.80 20.04
CA ASN A 786 -2.07 25.18 20.87
C ASN A 786 -2.40 25.98 22.15
N HIS A 787 -3.67 26.27 22.41
CA HIS A 787 -4.13 26.81 23.70
C HIS A 787 -3.50 28.14 24.15
N ASN A 788 -3.19 29.03 23.21
CA ASN A 788 -2.62 30.35 23.49
C ASN A 788 -3.75 31.38 23.74
N ARG A 789 -3.78 31.97 24.94
CA ARG A 789 -4.95 32.75 25.40
C ARG A 789 -5.03 34.17 24.86
N MET A 790 -3.93 34.76 24.43
CA MET A 790 -3.91 36.13 23.88
C MET A 790 -3.66 36.17 22.38
N LEU A 791 -3.46 35.00 21.74
CA LEU A 791 -3.09 34.90 20.34
C LEU A 791 -4.28 35.29 19.43
N GLN A 792 -4.07 36.31 18.61
CA GLN A 792 -5.09 36.89 17.73
C GLN A 792 -4.88 36.54 16.27
N THR A 793 -3.61 36.45 15.83
CA THR A 793 -3.27 36.19 14.42
C THR A 793 -2.13 35.19 14.30
N VAL A 794 -2.18 34.37 13.26
CA VAL A 794 -1.13 33.41 12.91
C VAL A 794 -0.70 33.68 11.47
N THR A 795 0.56 34.07 11.28
CA THR A 795 1.17 34.27 9.97
C THR A 795 2.61 33.78 9.99
N LEU A 796 3.05 33.20 8.87
CA LEU A 796 4.43 32.77 8.64
C LEU A 796 4.89 33.29 7.27
N PRO A 797 5.12 34.62 7.12
CA PRO A 797 5.16 35.30 5.82
C PRO A 797 6.26 34.82 4.87
N ASN A 798 7.36 34.28 5.38
CA ASN A 798 8.49 33.83 4.58
C ASN A 798 8.59 32.31 4.43
N MET A 799 7.59 31.53 4.86
CA MET A 799 7.56 30.08 4.62
C MET A 799 7.56 29.81 3.11
N LYS A 800 8.54 29.02 2.65
CA LYS A 800 8.73 28.75 1.21
C LYS A 800 8.25 27.36 0.81
N VAL A 801 8.27 26.43 1.77
CA VAL A 801 8.05 24.99 1.59
C VAL A 801 7.18 24.49 2.74
N PRO A 802 6.35 23.45 2.52
CA PRO A 802 5.61 22.82 3.61
C PRO A 802 6.58 22.25 4.67
N PRO A 803 6.12 22.02 5.91
CA PRO A 803 6.89 21.25 6.87
C PRO A 803 7.22 19.86 6.27
N PHE A 804 8.48 19.48 6.36
CA PHE A 804 8.97 18.22 5.81
C PHE A 804 8.99 17.13 6.89
N PRO A 805 8.48 15.92 6.61
CA PRO A 805 7.95 15.46 5.32
C PRO A 805 6.48 15.88 5.12
N LYS A 806 6.02 15.92 3.86
CA LYS A 806 4.69 16.47 3.47
C LYS A 806 3.47 15.65 3.94
N PHE A 807 3.64 14.49 4.58
CA PHE A 807 2.55 13.63 5.09
C PHE A 807 1.86 14.20 6.35
N LYS A 808 1.29 13.36 7.23
CA LYS A 808 0.61 13.81 8.47
C LYS A 808 1.47 14.75 9.34
N SER A 809 2.80 14.64 9.35
CA SER A 809 3.73 15.56 10.03
C SER A 809 3.97 16.89 9.28
N GLY A 810 3.63 16.95 8.00
CA GLY A 810 3.59 18.12 7.14
C GLY A 810 2.34 18.99 7.31
N VAL A 811 1.39 18.53 8.13
CA VAL A 811 0.21 19.30 8.56
C VAL A 811 0.64 20.33 9.61
N ILE A 812 0.09 21.55 9.52
CA ILE A 812 0.19 22.56 10.59
C ILE A 812 -1.05 22.45 11.48
N GLU A 813 -0.86 22.23 12.78
CA GLU A 813 -1.96 22.11 13.74
C GLU A 813 -2.12 23.40 14.56
N ILE A 814 -3.35 23.91 14.61
CA ILE A 814 -3.71 25.11 15.38
C ILE A 814 -4.97 24.76 16.17
N ASN A 815 -4.88 24.63 17.49
CA ASN A 815 -5.98 24.11 18.30
C ASN A 815 -6.18 24.86 19.63
N GLY A 816 -7.44 25.09 20.03
CA GLY A 816 -7.80 25.50 21.38
C GLY A 816 -7.35 26.92 21.78
N ASN A 817 -6.94 27.77 20.83
CA ASN A 817 -6.62 29.18 21.09
C ASN A 817 -7.89 29.98 21.40
N SER A 818 -7.80 31.01 22.25
CA SER A 818 -8.97 31.68 22.86
C SER A 818 -9.83 32.50 21.89
N MET A 819 -9.22 33.02 20.82
CA MET A 819 -9.87 33.79 19.77
C MET A 819 -10.01 32.93 18.52
N GLU A 820 -11.04 33.17 17.72
CA GLU A 820 -11.14 32.58 16.38
C GLU A 820 -10.05 33.19 15.47
N ILE A 821 -8.88 32.53 15.43
CA ILE A 821 -7.73 32.93 14.58
C ILE A 821 -8.16 32.95 13.10
N PHE A 822 -8.93 31.95 12.68
CA PHE A 822 -9.57 31.92 11.38
C PHE A 822 -11.09 32.01 11.56
N LYS A 823 -11.64 33.17 11.21
CA LYS A 823 -13.09 33.40 11.26
C LYS A 823 -13.78 32.87 10.01
N TYR A 824 -13.12 32.95 8.85
CA TYR A 824 -13.66 32.50 7.58
C TYR A 824 -12.71 31.55 6.84
N LEU A 825 -13.29 30.71 5.97
CA LEU A 825 -12.59 29.80 5.06
C LEU A 825 -11.41 30.48 4.37
N LYS A 826 -11.64 31.69 3.85
CA LYS A 826 -10.63 32.47 3.12
C LYS A 826 -9.36 32.72 3.94
N ASP A 827 -9.50 32.97 5.24
CA ASP A 827 -8.36 33.32 6.10
C ASP A 827 -7.47 32.09 6.33
N CYS A 828 -8.10 30.93 6.55
CA CYS A 828 -7.41 29.66 6.72
C CYS A 828 -6.79 29.16 5.41
N LEU A 829 -7.51 29.26 4.28
CA LEU A 829 -6.97 28.94 2.95
C LEU A 829 -5.82 29.86 2.57
N LEU A 830 -5.89 31.16 2.88
CA LEU A 830 -4.78 32.08 2.64
C LEU A 830 -3.52 31.63 3.41
N PHE A 831 -3.68 31.20 4.66
CA PHE A 831 -2.58 30.65 5.44
C PHE A 831 -2.07 29.32 4.87
N GLN A 832 -2.93 28.42 4.37
CA GLN A 832 -2.53 27.21 3.65
C GLN A 832 -1.74 27.53 2.37
N THR A 833 -2.23 28.45 1.54
CA THR A 833 -1.53 28.88 0.32
C THR A 833 -0.18 29.51 0.64
N GLN A 834 -0.12 30.34 1.69
CA GLN A 834 1.11 30.98 2.14
C GLN A 834 2.15 29.97 2.64
N THR A 835 1.72 28.93 3.36
CA THR A 835 2.61 27.90 3.94
C THR A 835 2.82 26.69 3.04
N LYS A 836 2.05 26.59 1.95
CA LYS A 836 1.97 25.44 1.05
C LYS A 836 1.67 24.11 1.77
N SER A 837 0.97 24.19 2.89
CA SER A 837 0.74 23.06 3.81
C SER A 837 -0.74 22.91 4.16
N SER A 838 -1.14 21.67 4.43
CA SER A 838 -2.44 21.34 5.01
C SER A 838 -2.54 21.89 6.44
N VAL A 839 -3.66 22.53 6.76
CA VAL A 839 -3.88 23.11 8.10
C VAL A 839 -5.04 22.41 8.79
N LYS A 840 -4.78 21.94 10.00
CA LYS A 840 -5.78 21.37 10.91
C LYS A 840 -6.09 22.39 11.99
N TYR A 841 -7.20 23.09 11.84
CA TYR A 841 -7.68 24.12 12.76
C TYR A 841 -8.80 23.57 13.66
N ASN A 842 -8.59 23.55 14.98
CA ASN A 842 -9.52 23.01 15.98
C ASN A 842 -10.02 21.60 15.64
N GLY A 843 -9.13 20.73 15.21
CA GLY A 843 -9.44 19.35 14.84
C GLY A 843 -10.04 19.16 13.44
N LYS A 844 -10.20 20.23 12.66
CA LYS A 844 -10.90 20.22 11.35
C LYS A 844 -10.01 20.81 10.24
N SER A 845 -10.22 20.43 8.98
CA SER A 845 -9.57 21.09 7.84
C SER A 845 -10.14 22.49 7.61
N CYS A 846 -9.38 23.39 6.96
CA CYS A 846 -9.86 24.74 6.64
C CYS A 846 -11.18 24.75 5.87
N LYS A 847 -11.43 23.75 5.00
CA LYS A 847 -12.65 23.60 4.20
C LYS A 847 -13.93 23.51 5.05
N LYS A 848 -13.81 23.25 6.36
CA LYS A 848 -14.93 23.19 7.31
C LYS A 848 -15.28 24.55 7.94
N LEU A 849 -14.55 25.61 7.64
CA LEU A 849 -14.81 26.97 8.13
C LEU A 849 -15.87 27.69 7.27
N PRO A 850 -16.65 28.63 7.84
CA PRO A 850 -17.71 29.33 7.11
C PRO A 850 -17.15 30.29 6.06
N VAL A 851 -17.86 30.50 4.95
CA VAL A 851 -17.51 31.49 3.92
C VAL A 851 -17.91 32.90 4.35
N ALA A 852 -17.06 33.91 4.11
CA ALA A 852 -17.37 35.29 4.46
C ALA A 852 -18.57 35.85 3.65
N PRO A 853 -19.55 36.51 4.28
CA PRO A 853 -20.70 37.07 3.55
C PRO A 853 -20.30 38.27 2.69
N GLY A 854 -20.61 38.23 1.38
CA GLY A 854 -20.75 39.45 0.56
C GLY A 854 -19.73 39.77 -0.56
N LYS A 855 -18.90 38.85 -1.07
CA LYS A 855 -18.16 39.07 -2.34
C LYS A 855 -18.05 37.78 -3.18
N GLN A 856 -18.29 37.91 -4.49
CA GLN A 856 -18.16 36.86 -5.51
C GLN A 856 -16.77 36.20 -5.49
N PRO A 857 -16.63 34.91 -5.86
CA PRO A 857 -15.34 34.27 -5.97
C PRO A 857 -14.53 34.87 -7.12
N VAL A 858 -13.27 35.22 -6.83
CA VAL A 858 -12.24 35.48 -7.84
C VAL A 858 -11.92 34.14 -8.50
N LYS A 859 -11.74 34.14 -9.83
CA LYS A 859 -11.35 32.95 -10.61
C LYS A 859 -10.08 32.31 -10.02
N ASP A 860 -10.17 31.03 -9.67
CA ASP A 860 -9.04 30.21 -9.24
C ASP A 860 -7.99 30.14 -10.35
N THR A 861 -6.74 30.37 -9.95
CA THR A 861 -5.55 29.90 -10.66
C THR A 861 -5.11 28.59 -10.02
N ASP A 862 -5.00 27.56 -10.85
CA ASP A 862 -4.68 26.17 -10.53
C ASP A 862 -3.63 25.98 -9.43
N TYR A 863 -4.06 25.43 -8.30
CA TYR A 863 -3.26 24.58 -7.42
C TYR A 863 -4.17 23.46 -6.94
N GLU A 864 -4.06 22.30 -7.57
CA GLU A 864 -4.72 21.06 -7.15
C GLU A 864 -4.10 20.58 -5.83
N ASP A 865 -4.95 20.27 -4.84
CA ASP A 865 -4.57 19.46 -3.69
C ASP A 865 -4.20 18.05 -4.21
N GLU A 866 -2.92 17.70 -4.24
CA GLU A 866 -2.54 16.29 -4.22
C GLU A 866 -2.86 15.70 -2.83
N TYR A 867 -3.51 14.55 -2.85
CA TYR A 867 -3.96 13.71 -1.73
C TYR A 867 -5.34 14.01 -1.11
N GLU A 868 -6.39 13.92 -1.94
CA GLU A 868 -7.49 13.00 -1.66
C GLU A 868 -7.58 12.01 -2.84
N VAL A 869 -7.29 10.73 -2.60
CA VAL A 869 -7.54 9.68 -3.59
C VAL A 869 -9.04 9.39 -3.57
N GLU A 870 -9.77 10.09 -4.44
CA GLU A 870 -11.02 9.57 -4.98
C GLU A 870 -10.72 8.65 -6.18
N PRO A 871 -11.44 7.52 -6.32
CA PRO A 871 -11.39 6.71 -7.53
C PRO A 871 -12.07 7.51 -8.67
N SER A 872 -11.27 8.24 -9.44
CA SER A 872 -11.74 8.83 -10.68
C SER A 872 -12.01 7.72 -11.70
N GLY A 873 -13.26 7.62 -12.14
CA GLY A 873 -13.77 6.58 -13.02
C GLY A 873 -12.91 6.29 -14.26
N ASN A 874 -12.86 5.00 -14.59
CA ASN A 874 -12.32 4.47 -15.84
C ASN A 874 -13.05 5.09 -17.04
N LEU A 875 -12.45 6.10 -17.68
CA LEU A 875 -12.63 6.26 -19.12
C LEU A 875 -11.91 5.09 -19.80
N SER A 876 -12.66 4.36 -20.62
CA SER A 876 -12.23 3.14 -21.30
C SER A 876 -11.02 3.37 -22.21
N TYR A 877 -9.83 2.97 -21.77
CA TYR A 877 -8.66 2.81 -22.65
C TYR A 877 -8.73 1.55 -23.54
N SER A 878 -9.86 0.83 -23.57
CA SER A 878 -10.05 -0.36 -24.41
C SER A 878 -10.77 -0.11 -25.75
N ALA A 879 -11.32 1.08 -25.99
CA ALA A 879 -12.04 1.33 -27.25
C ALA A 879 -11.13 1.72 -28.42
N SER A 880 -10.01 2.42 -28.19
CA SER A 880 -9.16 2.90 -29.30
C SER A 880 -8.14 1.87 -29.79
N LEU A 881 -7.61 1.00 -28.92
CA LEU A 881 -6.70 -0.08 -29.35
C LEU A 881 -7.42 -1.18 -30.14
N ILE A 882 -8.69 -1.43 -29.82
CA ILE A 882 -9.53 -2.39 -30.55
C ILE A 882 -9.91 -1.85 -31.94
N ILE A 883 -10.14 -0.54 -32.07
CA ILE A 883 -10.42 0.09 -33.39
C ILE A 883 -9.15 0.10 -34.27
N SER A 884 -7.96 0.30 -33.68
CA SER A 884 -6.68 0.24 -34.42
C SER A 884 -6.30 -1.19 -34.84
N LEU A 885 -6.55 -2.20 -34.01
CA LEU A 885 -6.34 -3.61 -34.39
C LEU A 885 -7.40 -4.12 -35.41
N LEU A 886 -8.64 -3.64 -35.35
CA LEU A 886 -9.64 -3.96 -36.38
C LEU A 886 -9.32 -3.32 -37.74
N MET A 887 -8.69 -2.15 -37.77
CA MET A 887 -8.29 -1.49 -39.03
C MET A 887 -7.09 -2.17 -39.72
N ILE A 888 -6.24 -2.87 -38.97
CA ILE A 888 -5.10 -3.64 -39.53
C ILE A 888 -5.55 -5.03 -40.02
N LEU A 889 -6.54 -5.65 -39.37
CA LEU A 889 -7.12 -6.93 -39.82
C LEU A 889 -8.05 -6.81 -41.04
N VAL A 890 -8.45 -5.59 -41.44
CA VAL A 890 -9.22 -5.32 -42.66
C VAL A 890 -8.30 -4.90 -43.84
N ALA A 891 -7.00 -4.73 -43.60
CA ALA A 891 -6.01 -4.35 -44.61
C ALA A 891 -4.99 -5.47 -44.95
N LEU A 892 -5.21 -6.70 -44.50
CA LEU A 892 -4.48 -7.92 -44.89
C LEU A 892 -5.39 -8.91 -45.61
#